data_AF-A0A933ZRD7-F1
#
_entry.id   AF-A0A933ZRD7-F1
#
_cell.length_a   1.000
_cell.length_b   1.000
_cell.length_c   1.000
_cell.angle_alpha   90.00
_cell.angle_beta   90.00
_cell.angle_gamma   90.00
#
_symmetry.space_group_name_H-M   'P 1'
#
loop_
_entity.id
_entity.type
_entity.pdbx_description
1 polymer ?
#
loop_
_entity_poly.entity_id
_entity_poly.type
_entity_poly.pdbx_seq_one_letter_code
_entity_poly.pdbx_strand_id
1 'polypeptide(L)'
;GETRCASGKKRTCVKDANGCLQWGAEELCADGFCADAQRCGTCQHTCPSAGATQCSDGMLQSCVADAQGCRSWGPAQACASGLCSGDGCGNCSNSCPAAGTSECTSGQSRTCQADATGCLAWSAFTSCPSGFCGSSSSCGSCSNTCPAAGRVECSNGQSRTCQADTHGCLSWSEFSACSSGFCASTTTCGSCSHACAEGASQCTSGQLRSCTADSNGCRIWGAATACADGFCASSTACGTCANSCPASGAVECDAGSFRTCIPDEHGCLAWGSSSSCSSGFCANTTSCGSCSNQCPTAGATSCTSGQVKTCTADVNGCLAWSSPTACSRGFCANASTCGTCIDQCTQGASECAGSQIRSCVADSNGCRLWGSSSSCSSGFCADATSCGSCSNQCPTAGATLCTNGVIQTCTSDVHGCLAWGPAAPCSANSHCDAATQACACNSGYFDDGAACIPGGLQAGAPWPAFRNDLLHTGRSAYVGAQTSNLKWTFLTGGYISSSPAIAADGTIYVGSWDGSLYAVNPNGTQRWAFATGYQIRSSPAIGADGTIYVGGGTDRIFAINPNGTQKWYFRTDGHVESSPAISGDGTIYVGSNDKKLYALNLDGTKKWEFQAGEMVQSSPAIGADGTIYVGCYNHKAYAVLPNGTRKWEFLTGGPVSSSPTVAADGTIYFASEDHTLRAFNPDGTTKMPFNGFNGLFDAFQELISSPAIGPDGSILFGRTTYASLFSLFPNGTKDWDIGLPGTLGSGFYASPTVGSDGTIYIGNASSSASRCYAVNGDGVVKWSLPVGDSIHSSAAIGADGTVYFGSLDRKLYAVGP
;
A
#
# COMPACT_ATOMS: atom_id res chain seq x y z
N GLY A 1 46.37 -68.43 -61.75
CA GLY A 1 45.56 -67.99 -60.60
C GLY A 1 46.04 -66.66 -60.08
N GLU A 2 47.32 -66.56 -59.73
CA GLU A 2 47.95 -65.31 -59.30
C GLU A 2 47.78 -64.20 -60.34
N THR A 3 47.52 -62.98 -59.87
CA THR A 3 47.30 -61.79 -60.70
C THR A 3 48.33 -60.71 -60.37
N ARG A 4 48.81 -60.01 -61.39
CA ARG A 4 49.66 -58.83 -61.21
C ARG A 4 49.08 -57.66 -61.98
N CYS A 5 49.06 -56.51 -61.32
CA CYS A 5 48.63 -55.25 -61.90
C CYS A 5 49.79 -54.25 -61.83
N ALA A 6 50.19 -53.72 -62.99
CA ALA A 6 51.19 -52.67 -63.09
C ALA A 6 50.85 -51.73 -64.24
N SER A 7 51.06 -50.43 -64.05
CA SER A 7 50.82 -49.38 -65.08
C SER A 7 49.42 -49.45 -65.72
N GLY A 8 48.38 -49.72 -64.91
CA GLY A 8 47.00 -49.77 -65.39
C GLY A 8 46.61 -51.02 -66.17
N LYS A 9 47.46 -52.05 -66.15
CA LYS A 9 47.21 -53.33 -66.84
C LYS A 9 47.34 -54.50 -65.90
N LYS A 10 46.37 -55.41 -65.96
CA LYS A 10 46.32 -56.63 -65.17
C LYS A 10 46.65 -57.84 -66.05
N ARG A 11 47.45 -58.76 -65.52
CA ARG A 11 47.72 -60.07 -66.13
C ARG A 11 47.44 -61.16 -65.12
N THR A 12 46.89 -62.28 -65.58
CA THR A 12 46.60 -63.46 -64.76
C THR A 12 47.47 -64.62 -65.22
N CYS A 13 48.15 -65.29 -64.30
CA CYS A 13 48.96 -66.46 -64.64
C CYS A 13 48.05 -67.63 -65.02
N VAL A 14 48.26 -68.22 -66.20
CA VAL A 14 47.47 -69.30 -66.80
C VAL A 14 48.38 -70.44 -67.26
N LYS A 15 47.82 -71.63 -67.45
CA LYS A 15 48.57 -72.74 -68.08
C LYS A 15 48.52 -72.58 -69.60
N ASP A 16 49.64 -72.80 -70.26
CA ASP A 16 49.72 -72.91 -71.71
C ASP A 16 49.16 -74.26 -72.20
N ALA A 17 49.14 -74.47 -73.52
CA ALA A 17 48.63 -75.69 -74.14
C ALA A 17 49.40 -76.96 -73.73
N ASN A 18 50.61 -76.82 -73.17
CA ASN A 18 51.46 -77.92 -72.71
C ASN A 18 51.44 -78.07 -71.17
N GLY A 19 50.66 -77.26 -70.47
CA GLY A 19 50.49 -77.32 -69.01
C GLY A 19 51.49 -76.49 -68.20
N CYS A 20 52.39 -75.73 -68.85
CA CYS A 20 53.34 -74.83 -68.19
C CYS A 20 52.69 -73.50 -67.80
N LEU A 21 53.05 -72.94 -66.64
CA LEU A 21 52.49 -71.67 -66.16
C LEU A 21 53.17 -70.47 -66.85
N GLN A 22 52.37 -69.61 -67.46
CA GLN A 22 52.81 -68.35 -68.06
C GLN A 22 51.83 -67.21 -67.76
N TRP A 23 52.29 -65.96 -67.88
CA TRP A 23 51.40 -64.80 -67.76
C TRP A 23 50.50 -64.70 -68.98
N GLY A 24 49.18 -64.66 -68.74
CA GLY A 24 48.18 -64.43 -69.78
C GLY A 24 48.26 -63.02 -70.37
N ALA A 25 47.36 -62.76 -71.32
CA ALA A 25 47.25 -61.47 -72.00
C ALA A 25 47.04 -60.30 -71.02
N GLU A 26 47.51 -59.11 -71.43
CA GLU A 26 47.25 -57.88 -70.69
C GLU A 26 45.81 -57.44 -70.87
N GLU A 27 45.10 -57.30 -69.75
CA GLU A 27 43.81 -56.65 -69.68
C GLU A 27 44.00 -55.24 -69.14
N LEU A 28 43.46 -54.24 -69.85
CA LEU A 28 43.44 -52.86 -69.36
C LEU A 28 42.47 -52.75 -68.19
N CYS A 29 42.91 -52.11 -67.11
CA CYS A 29 42.02 -51.73 -66.02
C CYS A 29 41.02 -50.68 -66.53
N ALA A 30 39.75 -50.81 -66.15
CA ALA A 30 38.65 -49.98 -66.66
C ALA A 30 38.90 -48.47 -66.44
N ASP A 31 39.44 -48.10 -65.28
CA ASP A 31 39.80 -46.71 -64.94
C ASP A 31 41.29 -46.40 -65.17
N GLY A 32 42.03 -47.28 -65.85
CA GLY A 32 43.40 -47.02 -66.31
C GLY A 32 44.50 -47.08 -65.26
N PHE A 33 44.22 -47.47 -64.01
CA PHE A 33 45.24 -47.63 -62.97
C PHE A 33 45.02 -48.87 -62.08
N CYS A 34 46.08 -49.25 -61.36
CA CYS A 34 46.05 -50.36 -60.40
C CYS A 34 45.88 -49.81 -58.99
N ALA A 35 44.88 -50.30 -58.25
CA ALA A 35 44.71 -49.94 -56.84
C ALA A 35 45.78 -50.57 -55.96
N ASP A 36 46.25 -51.78 -56.32
CA ASP A 36 47.38 -52.43 -55.68
C ASP A 36 48.10 -53.36 -56.68
N ALA A 37 49.13 -54.06 -56.21
CA ALA A 37 49.96 -54.94 -57.05
C ALA A 37 49.18 -56.11 -57.69
N GLN A 38 47.94 -56.37 -57.30
CA GLN A 38 47.12 -57.49 -57.79
C GLN A 38 45.75 -57.06 -58.35
N ARG A 39 45.26 -55.85 -58.07
CA ARG A 39 43.90 -55.39 -58.43
C ARG A 39 43.88 -54.06 -59.19
N CYS A 40 42.96 -53.96 -60.15
CA CYS A 40 42.60 -52.70 -60.80
C CYS A 40 41.86 -51.79 -59.82
N GLY A 41 42.11 -50.48 -59.90
CA GLY A 41 41.38 -49.49 -59.10
C GLY A 41 40.07 -49.06 -59.75
N THR A 42 39.15 -48.54 -58.94
CA THR A 42 37.90 -47.93 -59.38
C THR A 42 37.73 -46.54 -58.77
N CYS A 43 37.51 -45.52 -59.60
CA CYS A 43 37.25 -44.16 -59.13
C CYS A 43 35.74 -43.96 -58.87
N GLN A 44 35.36 -43.57 -57.66
CA GLN A 44 34.03 -42.99 -57.42
C GLN A 44 34.12 -41.47 -57.64
N HIS A 45 33.88 -41.03 -58.87
CA HIS A 45 33.82 -39.59 -59.17
C HIS A 45 32.63 -38.97 -58.44
N THR A 46 32.88 -38.12 -57.46
CA THR A 46 31.83 -37.42 -56.71
C THR A 46 31.46 -36.06 -57.29
N CYS A 47 32.15 -35.65 -58.36
CA CYS A 47 31.89 -34.40 -59.07
C CYS A 47 32.05 -34.55 -60.60
N PRO A 48 31.31 -33.75 -61.40
CA PRO A 48 31.09 -34.01 -62.82
C PRO A 48 32.29 -33.72 -63.72
N SER A 49 33.11 -32.71 -63.41
CA SER A 49 34.32 -32.34 -64.17
C SER A 49 35.34 -31.60 -63.29
N ALA A 50 36.63 -31.80 -63.55
CA ALA A 50 37.68 -31.08 -62.84
C ALA A 50 37.55 -29.57 -63.12
N GLY A 51 37.50 -28.76 -62.07
CA GLY A 51 37.23 -27.32 -62.15
C GLY A 51 35.74 -26.93 -62.07
N ALA A 52 34.80 -27.90 -62.02
CA ALA A 52 33.41 -27.60 -61.68
C ALA A 52 33.33 -27.04 -60.26
N THR A 53 32.45 -26.07 -60.04
CA THR A 53 32.21 -25.42 -58.75
C THR A 53 30.80 -25.72 -58.26
N GLN A 54 30.60 -25.79 -56.95
CA GLN A 54 29.26 -25.88 -56.35
C GLN A 54 29.23 -25.16 -55.00
N CYS A 55 28.04 -24.75 -54.59
CA CYS A 55 27.78 -24.19 -53.27
C CYS A 55 27.17 -25.24 -52.33
N SER A 56 27.78 -25.47 -51.17
CA SER A 56 27.24 -26.30 -50.09
C SER A 56 27.42 -25.57 -48.76
N ASP A 57 26.36 -25.45 -47.95
CA ASP A 57 26.35 -24.75 -46.66
C ASP A 57 26.94 -23.31 -46.70
N GLY A 58 26.67 -22.58 -47.79
CA GLY A 58 27.11 -21.19 -47.97
C GLY A 58 28.60 -21.03 -48.34
N MET A 59 29.32 -22.13 -48.58
CA MET A 59 30.72 -22.13 -48.99
C MET A 59 30.90 -22.73 -50.39
N LEU A 60 31.86 -22.19 -51.15
CA LEU A 60 32.18 -22.62 -52.51
C LEU A 60 33.18 -23.79 -52.47
N GLN A 61 32.86 -24.88 -53.16
CA GLN A 61 33.77 -26.01 -53.36
C GLN A 61 34.14 -26.14 -54.83
N SER A 62 35.41 -26.48 -55.10
CA SER A 62 35.92 -26.76 -56.44
C SER A 62 36.27 -28.24 -56.59
N CYS A 63 35.81 -28.87 -57.66
CA CYS A 63 36.10 -30.25 -57.99
C CYS A 63 37.57 -30.39 -58.42
N VAL A 64 38.32 -31.18 -57.68
CA VAL A 64 39.74 -31.47 -57.93
C VAL A 64 39.92 -32.91 -58.36
N ALA A 65 40.87 -33.15 -59.26
CA ALA A 65 41.31 -34.50 -59.61
C ALA A 65 42.60 -34.81 -58.86
N ASP A 66 42.69 -35.99 -58.26
CA ASP A 66 43.94 -36.48 -57.69
C ASP A 66 44.95 -36.90 -58.79
N ALA A 67 46.14 -37.32 -58.37
CA ALA A 67 47.21 -37.72 -59.28
C ALA A 67 46.86 -38.95 -60.15
N GLN A 68 45.77 -39.65 -59.82
CA GLN A 68 45.25 -40.83 -60.51
C GLN A 68 44.01 -40.49 -61.37
N GLY A 69 43.56 -39.22 -61.36
CA GLY A 69 42.43 -38.75 -62.14
C GLY A 69 41.06 -38.97 -61.49
N CYS A 70 40.99 -39.48 -60.25
CA CYS A 70 39.74 -39.57 -59.52
C CYS A 70 39.31 -38.18 -59.05
N ARG A 71 38.01 -37.87 -59.17
CA ARG A 71 37.48 -36.51 -59.02
C ARG A 71 36.63 -36.40 -57.76
N SER A 72 36.96 -35.44 -56.90
CA SER A 72 36.20 -35.17 -55.68
C SER A 72 36.13 -33.67 -55.34
N TRP A 73 35.14 -33.29 -54.53
CA TRP A 73 35.00 -31.91 -54.06
C TRP A 73 36.13 -31.55 -53.09
N GLY A 74 36.87 -30.49 -53.43
CA GLY A 74 37.94 -29.96 -52.61
C GLY A 74 37.45 -29.21 -51.36
N PRO A 75 38.37 -28.67 -50.55
CA PRO A 75 38.05 -27.96 -49.33
C PRO A 75 37.14 -26.75 -49.59
N ALA A 76 36.12 -26.58 -48.73
CA ALA A 76 35.14 -25.51 -48.85
C ALA A 76 35.76 -24.15 -48.50
N GLN A 77 35.55 -23.15 -49.35
CA GLN A 77 36.06 -21.79 -49.17
C GLN A 77 34.90 -20.80 -49.01
N ALA A 78 35.01 -19.90 -48.03
CA ALA A 78 34.02 -18.85 -47.83
C ALA A 78 34.08 -17.80 -48.95
N CYS A 79 32.94 -17.46 -49.53
CA CYS A 79 32.83 -16.33 -50.46
C CYS A 79 33.08 -15.01 -49.69
N ALA A 80 33.91 -14.12 -50.25
CA ALA A 80 34.21 -12.82 -49.63
C ALA A 80 32.97 -11.93 -49.42
N SER A 81 31.92 -12.16 -50.20
CA SER A 81 30.61 -11.48 -50.12
C SER A 81 29.60 -12.19 -49.20
N GLY A 82 29.93 -13.35 -48.63
CA GLY A 82 29.04 -14.14 -47.77
C GLY A 82 27.91 -14.90 -48.49
N LEU A 83 27.78 -14.76 -49.83
CA LEU A 83 26.74 -15.39 -50.63
C LEU A 83 27.32 -16.23 -51.77
N CYS A 84 27.00 -17.51 -51.75
CA CYS A 84 27.31 -18.49 -52.80
C CYS A 84 25.98 -18.87 -53.48
N SER A 85 25.80 -18.55 -54.77
CA SER A 85 24.55 -18.83 -55.51
C SER A 85 24.86 -19.34 -56.91
N GLY A 86 24.30 -20.49 -57.26
CA GLY A 86 24.65 -21.22 -58.48
C GLY A 86 26.09 -21.72 -58.44
N ASP A 87 26.85 -21.46 -59.51
CA ASP A 87 28.23 -21.94 -59.69
C ASP A 87 29.30 -20.91 -59.26
N GLY A 88 28.94 -19.84 -58.53
CA GLY A 88 29.88 -18.79 -58.13
C GLY A 88 29.45 -17.89 -56.95
N CYS A 89 30.36 -17.01 -56.53
CA CYS A 89 30.09 -16.02 -55.48
C CYS A 89 29.38 -14.79 -56.09
N GLY A 90 28.19 -14.46 -55.58
CA GLY A 90 27.42 -13.29 -56.02
C GLY A 90 27.86 -12.01 -55.31
N ASN A 91 27.67 -10.85 -55.96
CA ASN A 91 27.83 -9.54 -55.33
C ASN A 91 26.48 -9.05 -54.79
N CYS A 92 26.48 -8.67 -53.52
CA CYS A 92 25.30 -8.21 -52.81
C CYS A 92 25.33 -6.67 -52.69
N SER A 93 24.29 -6.00 -53.18
CA SER A 93 24.18 -4.54 -53.10
C SER A 93 23.38 -4.16 -51.85
N ASN A 94 24.02 -4.20 -50.69
CA ASN A 94 23.39 -3.84 -49.42
C ASN A 94 22.93 -2.38 -49.44
N SER A 95 21.65 -2.15 -49.17
CA SER A 95 21.07 -0.80 -49.05
C SER A 95 21.10 -0.28 -47.61
N CYS A 96 21.58 -1.10 -46.66
CA CYS A 96 21.77 -0.74 -45.27
C CYS A 96 23.05 -1.38 -44.68
N PRO A 97 23.67 -0.77 -43.66
CA PRO A 97 25.06 -1.05 -43.30
C PRO A 97 25.27 -2.35 -42.50
N ALA A 98 24.32 -2.75 -41.66
CA ALA A 98 24.41 -3.98 -40.88
C ALA A 98 23.02 -4.50 -40.45
N ALA A 99 22.84 -5.82 -40.45
CA ALA A 99 21.61 -6.47 -39.98
C ALA A 99 21.29 -6.05 -38.54
N GLY A 100 20.02 -5.71 -38.28
CA GLY A 100 19.55 -5.24 -36.98
C GLY A 100 19.80 -3.76 -36.71
N THR A 101 20.47 -3.03 -37.62
CA THR A 101 20.55 -1.55 -37.51
C THR A 101 19.15 -0.99 -37.70
N SER A 102 18.72 -0.13 -36.78
CA SER A 102 17.44 0.57 -36.84
C SER A 102 17.69 2.04 -37.12
N GLU A 103 16.85 2.65 -37.93
CA GLU A 103 16.83 4.09 -38.10
C GLU A 103 15.42 4.64 -37.89
N CYS A 104 15.34 5.82 -37.30
CA CYS A 104 14.10 6.51 -37.03
C CYS A 104 14.19 7.93 -37.58
N THR A 105 13.29 8.27 -38.51
CA THR A 105 13.21 9.61 -39.10
C THR A 105 11.74 10.03 -39.17
N SER A 106 11.45 11.27 -38.79
CA SER A 106 10.09 11.85 -38.86
C SER A 106 8.99 11.00 -38.20
N GLY A 107 9.30 10.37 -37.06
CA GLY A 107 8.33 9.59 -36.30
C GLY A 107 8.00 8.21 -36.89
N GLN A 108 8.82 7.73 -37.83
CA GLN A 108 8.71 6.39 -38.39
C GLN A 108 10.06 5.68 -38.28
N SER A 109 10.04 4.41 -37.88
CA SER A 109 11.24 3.57 -37.74
C SER A 109 11.25 2.44 -38.76
N ARG A 110 12.45 2.01 -39.13
CA ARG A 110 12.68 0.83 -39.97
C ARG A 110 13.97 0.14 -39.56
N THR A 111 14.06 -1.15 -39.83
CA THR A 111 15.18 -2.00 -39.42
C THR A 111 15.79 -2.68 -40.63
N CYS A 112 17.11 -2.72 -40.67
CA CYS A 112 17.89 -3.39 -41.70
C CYS A 112 17.81 -4.91 -41.51
N GLN A 113 17.29 -5.62 -42.50
CA GLN A 113 17.09 -7.07 -42.47
C GLN A 113 17.47 -7.71 -43.81
N ALA A 114 17.71 -9.02 -43.81
CA ALA A 114 17.98 -9.75 -45.05
C ALA A 114 16.69 -9.85 -45.88
N ASP A 115 16.75 -9.46 -47.15
CA ASP A 115 15.67 -9.65 -48.11
C ASP A 115 15.61 -11.11 -48.61
N ALA A 116 14.66 -11.40 -49.51
CA ALA A 116 14.46 -12.74 -50.06
C ALA A 116 15.67 -13.30 -50.84
N THR A 117 16.66 -12.47 -51.17
CA THR A 117 17.91 -12.85 -51.84
C THR A 117 19.09 -12.99 -50.87
N GLY A 118 18.87 -12.74 -49.58
CA GLY A 118 19.90 -12.78 -48.53
C GLY A 118 20.68 -11.47 -48.39
N CYS A 119 20.29 -10.41 -49.10
CA CYS A 119 20.96 -9.11 -49.07
C CYS A 119 20.36 -8.16 -48.04
N LEU A 120 21.18 -7.28 -47.44
CA LEU A 120 20.72 -6.38 -46.40
C LEU A 120 19.93 -5.20 -47.00
N ALA A 121 18.65 -5.15 -46.68
CA ALA A 121 17.73 -4.09 -47.08
C ALA A 121 16.93 -3.52 -45.91
N TRP A 122 16.59 -2.24 -46.01
CA TRP A 122 15.71 -1.60 -45.03
C TRP A 122 14.29 -2.17 -45.11
N SER A 123 13.71 -2.46 -43.95
CA SER A 123 12.28 -2.76 -43.85
C SER A 123 11.42 -1.54 -44.23
N ALA A 124 10.12 -1.77 -44.46
CA ALA A 124 9.18 -0.67 -44.58
C ALA A 124 9.15 0.19 -43.30
N PHE A 125 8.94 1.49 -43.47
CA PHE A 125 8.75 2.41 -42.36
C PHE A 125 7.48 2.06 -41.60
N THR A 126 7.63 1.92 -40.28
CA THR A 126 6.55 1.69 -39.34
C THR A 126 6.42 2.92 -38.46
N SER A 127 5.20 3.45 -38.32
CA SER A 127 4.97 4.62 -37.47
C SER A 127 5.29 4.32 -36.01
N CYS A 128 6.05 5.21 -35.37
CA CYS A 128 6.37 5.09 -33.96
C CYS A 128 5.10 5.23 -33.12
N PRO A 129 4.90 4.39 -32.09
CA PRO A 129 3.71 4.45 -31.23
C PRO A 129 3.51 5.81 -30.53
N SER A 130 4.61 6.53 -30.28
CA SER A 130 4.64 7.86 -29.68
C SER A 130 4.54 9.01 -30.68
N GLY A 131 4.56 8.72 -31.99
CA GLY A 131 4.51 9.72 -33.06
C GLY A 131 5.82 10.45 -33.35
N PHE A 132 6.91 10.19 -32.60
CA PHE A 132 8.22 10.82 -32.83
C PHE A 132 9.40 9.88 -32.55
N CYS A 133 10.59 10.26 -33.03
CA CYS A 133 11.84 9.53 -32.82
C CYS A 133 12.58 10.06 -31.60
N GLY A 134 12.91 9.19 -30.64
CA GLY A 134 13.67 9.55 -29.44
C GLY A 134 15.17 9.62 -29.69
N SER A 135 15.64 8.95 -30.74
CA SER A 135 16.99 9.07 -31.27
C SER A 135 16.99 8.79 -32.79
N SER A 136 18.14 8.91 -33.45
CA SER A 136 18.29 8.53 -34.85
C SER A 136 18.04 7.04 -35.12
N SER A 137 17.95 6.19 -34.08
CA SER A 137 17.80 4.73 -34.20
C SER A 137 16.64 4.14 -33.39
N SER A 138 15.87 4.95 -32.65
CA SER A 138 14.78 4.45 -31.79
C SER A 138 13.57 5.39 -31.73
N CYS A 139 12.38 4.79 -31.64
CA CYS A 139 11.15 5.52 -31.34
C CYS A 139 11.23 6.11 -29.92
N GLY A 140 10.74 7.33 -29.74
CA GLY A 140 10.69 7.96 -28.43
C GLY A 140 9.62 7.31 -27.55
N SER A 141 9.74 7.38 -26.24
CA SER A 141 8.66 7.02 -25.32
C SER A 141 8.48 8.15 -24.30
N CYS A 142 7.23 8.56 -24.08
CA CYS A 142 6.92 9.52 -23.03
C CYS A 142 6.59 8.74 -21.75
N SER A 143 7.27 9.04 -20.65
CA SER A 143 6.97 8.47 -19.33
C SER A 143 5.89 9.24 -18.56
N ASN A 144 5.25 10.23 -19.20
CA ASN A 144 4.17 11.11 -18.70
C ASN A 144 4.03 11.11 -17.17
N THR A 145 4.80 11.97 -16.49
CA THR A 145 4.78 12.05 -15.02
C THR A 145 3.56 12.79 -14.47
N CYS A 146 2.71 13.31 -15.36
CA CYS A 146 1.49 14.02 -15.02
C CYS A 146 0.35 13.73 -16.03
N PRO A 147 -0.92 13.82 -15.60
CA PRO A 147 -2.04 13.21 -16.34
C PRO A 147 -2.62 14.08 -17.48
N ALA A 148 -2.41 15.41 -17.46
CA ALA A 148 -2.90 16.31 -18.50
C ALA A 148 -2.14 17.65 -18.51
N ALA A 149 -1.77 18.14 -19.70
CA ALA A 149 -1.13 19.45 -19.86
C ALA A 149 -2.04 20.57 -19.31
N GLY A 150 -1.44 21.51 -18.56
CA GLY A 150 -2.14 22.60 -17.88
C GLY A 150 -2.73 22.25 -16.52
N ARG A 151 -2.66 20.98 -16.09
CA ARG A 151 -3.10 20.60 -14.73
C ARG A 151 -2.14 21.18 -13.69
N VAL A 152 -2.71 21.80 -12.66
CA VAL A 152 -1.95 22.40 -11.54
C VAL A 152 -2.12 21.53 -10.31
N GLU A 153 -1.03 21.34 -9.55
CA GLU A 153 -1.01 20.66 -8.27
C GLU A 153 -0.44 21.62 -7.22
N CYS A 154 -1.12 21.74 -6.08
CA CYS A 154 -0.69 22.57 -4.96
C CYS A 154 -0.56 21.74 -3.69
N SER A 155 0.61 21.79 -3.06
CA SER A 155 0.90 21.13 -1.80
C SER A 155 1.87 21.97 -0.96
N ASN A 156 1.66 22.03 0.36
CA ASN A 156 2.49 22.78 1.30
C ASN A 156 2.79 24.24 0.91
N GLY A 157 1.81 24.94 0.29
CA GLY A 157 1.97 26.34 -0.12
C GLY A 157 2.86 26.54 -1.35
N GLN A 158 3.15 25.48 -2.10
CA GLN A 158 3.85 25.53 -3.38
C GLN A 158 3.00 24.86 -4.47
N SER A 159 3.04 25.40 -5.69
CA SER A 159 2.32 24.85 -6.84
C SER A 159 3.25 24.52 -8.00
N ARG A 160 2.86 23.53 -8.80
CA ARG A 160 3.53 23.16 -10.05
C ARG A 160 2.50 22.85 -11.12
N THR A 161 2.87 23.04 -12.38
CA THR A 161 1.97 22.84 -13.52
C THR A 161 2.51 21.75 -14.43
N CYS A 162 1.64 20.85 -14.88
CA CYS A 162 1.96 19.83 -15.86
C CYS A 162 2.12 20.50 -17.22
N GLN A 163 3.31 20.40 -17.80
CA GLN A 163 3.66 20.99 -19.09
C GLN A 163 3.91 19.89 -20.11
N ALA A 164 3.42 20.11 -21.33
CA ALA A 164 3.81 19.30 -22.47
C ALA A 164 5.08 19.88 -23.07
N ASP A 165 6.06 19.05 -23.35
CA ASP A 165 7.20 19.45 -24.18
C ASP A 165 6.78 19.61 -25.66
N THR A 166 7.74 19.97 -26.51
CA THR A 166 7.52 20.16 -27.95
C THR A 166 7.05 18.89 -28.69
N HIS A 167 7.10 17.73 -28.05
CA HIS A 167 6.70 16.44 -28.60
C HIS A 167 5.44 15.87 -27.91
N GLY A 168 4.81 16.63 -27.00
CA GLY A 168 3.59 16.25 -26.31
C GLY A 168 3.80 15.38 -25.07
N CYS A 169 5.04 15.14 -24.62
CA CYS A 169 5.31 14.41 -23.38
C CYS A 169 5.04 15.29 -22.16
N LEU A 170 4.31 14.75 -21.18
CA LEU A 170 3.80 15.48 -20.03
C LEU A 170 4.74 15.35 -18.83
N SER A 171 5.23 16.49 -18.31
CA SER A 171 6.03 16.51 -17.09
C SER A 171 5.65 17.65 -16.15
N TRP A 172 5.77 17.43 -14.84
CA TRP A 172 5.57 18.48 -13.86
C TRP A 172 6.68 19.52 -13.91
N SER A 173 6.31 20.81 -13.91
CA SER A 173 7.26 21.90 -13.68
C SER A 173 7.86 21.86 -12.26
N GLU A 174 8.92 22.62 -12.03
CA GLU A 174 9.43 22.82 -10.67
C GLU A 174 8.38 23.50 -9.78
N PHE A 175 8.45 23.22 -8.47
CA PHE A 175 7.57 23.81 -7.48
C PHE A 175 7.86 25.30 -7.30
N SER A 176 6.83 26.10 -7.48
CA SER A 176 6.84 27.56 -7.31
C SER A 176 6.04 27.92 -6.05
N ALA A 177 6.59 28.75 -5.16
CA ALA A 177 5.85 29.18 -3.98
C ALA A 177 4.56 29.92 -4.37
N CYS A 178 3.45 29.56 -3.74
CA CYS A 178 2.20 30.30 -3.87
C CYS A 178 2.41 31.71 -3.31
N SER A 179 1.94 32.72 -4.04
CA SER A 179 2.06 34.14 -3.65
C SER A 179 1.40 34.48 -2.30
N SER A 180 0.50 33.63 -1.81
CA SER A 180 -0.18 33.74 -0.51
C SER A 180 0.39 32.83 0.59
N GLY A 181 1.34 31.95 0.28
CA GLY A 181 1.96 31.03 1.23
C GLY A 181 1.17 29.75 1.56
N PHE A 182 -0.02 29.53 0.99
CA PHE A 182 -0.81 28.31 1.22
C PHE A 182 -1.66 27.90 0.00
N CYS A 183 -2.16 26.65 0.02
CA CYS A 183 -3.02 26.09 -1.01
C CYS A 183 -4.49 26.20 -0.60
N ALA A 184 -5.34 26.82 -1.42
CA ALA A 184 -6.79 26.86 -1.16
C ALA A 184 -7.50 25.56 -1.56
N SER A 185 -6.89 24.79 -2.46
CA SER A 185 -7.30 23.43 -2.81
C SER A 185 -6.07 22.64 -3.29
N THR A 186 -6.25 21.35 -3.58
CA THR A 186 -5.22 20.49 -4.19
C THR A 186 -4.78 20.94 -5.59
N THR A 187 -5.48 21.90 -6.20
CA THR A 187 -5.23 22.37 -7.57
C THR A 187 -5.09 23.90 -7.69
N THR A 188 -5.29 24.65 -6.61
CA THR A 188 -5.29 26.12 -6.65
C THR A 188 -4.51 26.70 -5.46
N CYS A 189 -3.50 27.54 -5.75
CA CYS A 189 -2.91 28.40 -4.72
C CYS A 189 -4.01 29.31 -4.14
N GLY A 190 -4.03 29.48 -2.82
CA GLY A 190 -4.97 30.42 -2.21
C GLY A 190 -4.65 31.85 -2.62
N SER A 191 -5.64 32.72 -2.59
CA SER A 191 -5.43 34.17 -2.69
C SER A 191 -5.96 34.81 -1.42
N CYS A 192 -5.09 35.31 -0.55
CA CYS A 192 -5.51 36.19 0.54
C CYS A 192 -5.68 37.60 -0.03
N SER A 193 -6.90 38.13 -0.03
CA SER A 193 -7.08 39.58 -0.02
C SER A 193 -6.90 40.04 1.43
N HIS A 194 -5.67 40.39 1.82
CA HIS A 194 -5.43 40.95 3.15
C HIS A 194 -6.28 42.21 3.32
N ALA A 195 -7.30 42.14 4.18
CA ALA A 195 -8.21 43.26 4.41
C ALA A 195 -7.56 44.38 5.24
N CYS A 196 -6.39 44.10 5.83
CA CYS A 196 -5.63 45.00 6.70
C CYS A 196 -4.15 44.64 6.80
N ALA A 197 -3.32 45.63 7.16
CA ALA A 197 -1.89 45.45 7.38
C ALA A 197 -1.60 44.85 8.77
N GLU A 198 -0.45 44.17 8.90
CA GLU A 198 -0.04 43.52 10.15
C GLU A 198 0.14 44.53 11.28
N GLY A 199 -0.49 44.27 12.43
CA GLY A 199 -0.47 45.19 13.58
C GLY A 199 -1.34 46.44 13.41
N ALA A 200 -2.06 46.60 12.30
CA ALA A 200 -2.96 47.73 12.11
C ALA A 200 -4.16 47.63 13.06
N SER A 201 -4.43 48.71 13.78
CA SER A 201 -5.73 48.98 14.40
C SER A 201 -6.43 50.09 13.63
N GLN A 202 -7.76 50.02 13.53
CA GLN A 202 -8.54 51.12 13.00
C GLN A 202 -9.71 51.43 13.92
N CYS A 203 -9.95 52.71 14.16
CA CYS A 203 -11.11 53.19 14.89
C CYS A 203 -11.96 54.03 13.93
N THR A 204 -13.15 53.52 13.61
CA THR A 204 -14.08 54.16 12.67
C THR A 204 -15.47 54.18 13.27
N SER A 205 -16.13 55.34 13.29
CA SER A 205 -17.48 55.53 13.84
C SER A 205 -17.64 55.01 15.28
N GLY A 206 -16.63 55.23 16.13
CA GLY A 206 -16.67 54.82 17.54
C GLY A 206 -16.47 53.32 17.77
N GLN A 207 -15.97 52.57 16.79
CA GLN A 207 -15.66 51.15 16.92
C GLN A 207 -14.20 50.87 16.58
N LEU A 208 -13.46 50.32 17.54
CA LEU A 208 -12.07 49.91 17.40
C LEU A 208 -11.98 48.46 16.91
N ARG A 209 -11.18 48.23 15.87
CA ARG A 209 -10.88 46.91 15.30
C ARG A 209 -9.37 46.72 15.22
N SER A 210 -8.91 45.51 15.49
CA SER A 210 -7.50 45.11 15.35
C SER A 210 -7.38 44.02 14.29
N CYS A 211 -6.34 44.11 13.47
CA CYS A 211 -6.09 43.15 12.39
C CYS A 211 -5.50 41.85 12.96
N THR A 212 -6.15 40.71 12.71
CA THR A 212 -5.72 39.38 13.18
C THR A 212 -5.68 38.38 12.03
N ALA A 213 -4.84 37.35 12.15
CA ALA A 213 -4.80 36.26 11.19
C ALA A 213 -5.93 35.26 11.50
N ASP A 214 -6.66 34.83 10.47
CA ASP A 214 -7.60 33.72 10.57
C ASP A 214 -6.88 32.35 10.56
N SER A 215 -7.65 31.25 10.61
CA SER A 215 -7.11 29.88 10.60
C SER A 215 -6.32 29.52 9.34
N ASN A 216 -6.39 30.32 8.29
CA ASN A 216 -5.68 30.14 7.03
C ASN A 216 -4.52 31.13 6.85
N GLY A 217 -4.21 31.94 7.88
CA GLY A 217 -3.15 32.95 7.83
C GLY A 217 -3.52 34.24 7.08
N CYS A 218 -4.78 34.39 6.62
CA CYS A 218 -5.24 35.62 5.98
C CYS A 218 -5.56 36.69 7.04
N ARG A 219 -5.16 37.93 6.76
CA ARG A 219 -5.31 39.07 7.68
C ARG A 219 -6.68 39.73 7.49
N ILE A 220 -7.51 39.66 8.53
CA ILE A 220 -8.86 40.22 8.56
C ILE A 220 -9.04 41.12 9.78
N TRP A 221 -10.00 42.05 9.70
CA TRP A 221 -10.37 42.86 10.86
C TRP A 221 -11.11 42.00 11.88
N GLY A 222 -10.58 41.92 13.10
CA GLY A 222 -11.25 41.26 14.22
C GLY A 222 -12.56 41.94 14.62
N ALA A 223 -13.27 41.32 15.57
CA ALA A 223 -14.56 41.81 16.06
C ALA A 223 -14.47 43.27 16.55
N ALA A 224 -15.48 44.07 16.21
CA ALA A 224 -15.53 45.49 16.51
C ALA A 224 -15.89 45.73 17.99
N THR A 225 -15.02 46.43 18.70
CA THR A 225 -15.24 46.83 20.10
C THR A 225 -15.68 48.29 20.14
N ALA A 226 -16.85 48.58 20.72
CA ALA A 226 -17.33 49.96 20.84
C ALA A 226 -16.45 50.76 21.82
N CYS A 227 -16.04 51.96 21.41
CA CYS A 227 -15.38 52.93 22.28
C CYS A 227 -16.37 53.43 23.34
N ALA A 228 -15.92 53.51 24.59
CA ALA A 228 -16.78 53.82 25.74
C ALA A 228 -17.57 55.13 25.57
N ASP A 229 -16.96 56.17 25.00
CA ASP A 229 -17.59 57.49 24.76
C ASP A 229 -18.07 57.68 23.31
N GLY A 230 -18.11 56.61 22.51
CA GLY A 230 -18.75 56.61 21.18
C GLY A 230 -17.97 57.26 20.03
N PHE A 231 -16.75 57.77 20.25
CA PHE A 231 -15.91 58.33 19.19
C PHE A 231 -14.43 57.94 19.30
N CYS A 232 -13.70 58.14 18.20
CA CYS A 232 -12.29 57.79 18.06
C CYS A 232 -11.44 59.06 18.23
N ALA A 233 -10.50 59.09 19.18
CA ALA A 233 -9.57 60.22 19.33
C ALA A 233 -8.51 60.27 18.22
N SER A 234 -8.26 59.12 17.58
CA SER A 234 -7.42 59.03 16.38
C SER A 234 -7.85 57.84 15.53
N SER A 235 -7.24 57.68 14.35
CA SER A 235 -7.50 56.52 13.49
C SER A 235 -7.17 55.17 14.13
N THR A 236 -6.49 55.12 15.29
CA THR A 236 -6.04 53.87 15.95
C THR A 236 -6.42 53.75 17.43
N ALA A 237 -7.09 54.75 18.02
CA ALA A 237 -7.43 54.77 19.46
C ALA A 237 -8.79 55.42 19.76
N CYS A 238 -9.48 54.90 20.78
CA CYS A 238 -10.72 55.48 21.32
C CYS A 238 -10.44 56.80 22.06
N GLY A 239 -11.34 57.77 21.93
CA GLY A 239 -11.25 59.04 22.66
C GLY A 239 -11.98 59.00 24.00
N THR A 240 -11.55 59.88 24.91
CA THR A 240 -12.23 60.14 26.19
C THR A 240 -12.40 61.65 26.35
N CYS A 241 -13.63 62.12 26.60
CA CYS A 241 -13.90 63.56 26.81
C CYS A 241 -13.53 63.96 28.24
N ALA A 242 -12.66 64.98 28.39
CA ALA A 242 -12.46 65.69 29.65
C ALA A 242 -13.30 66.99 29.65
N ASN A 243 -14.60 66.89 29.97
CA ASN A 243 -15.52 68.04 29.96
C ASN A 243 -15.17 69.06 31.05
N SER A 244 -14.99 70.32 30.67
CA SER A 244 -14.67 71.42 31.61
C SER A 244 -15.89 72.28 31.97
N CYS A 245 -17.06 72.02 31.37
CA CYS A 245 -18.35 72.64 31.71
C CYS A 245 -19.53 71.65 31.60
N PRO A 246 -20.67 71.90 32.28
CA PRO A 246 -21.69 70.87 32.54
C PRO A 246 -22.67 70.61 31.39
N ALA A 247 -22.93 71.57 30.49
CA ALA A 247 -23.80 71.41 29.33
C ALA A 247 -23.57 72.48 28.25
N SER A 248 -23.66 72.12 26.97
CA SER A 248 -23.62 73.05 25.83
C SER A 248 -24.75 74.08 25.92
N GLY A 249 -24.43 75.36 25.74
CA GLY A 249 -25.34 76.49 25.90
C GLY A 249 -25.47 76.99 27.34
N ALA A 250 -24.84 76.35 28.33
CA ALA A 250 -24.84 76.85 29.70
C ALA A 250 -24.13 78.21 29.75
N VAL A 251 -24.80 79.23 30.30
CA VAL A 251 -24.24 80.56 30.50
C VAL A 251 -23.92 80.71 31.98
N GLU A 252 -22.68 81.03 32.31
CA GLU A 252 -22.22 81.27 33.67
C GLU A 252 -21.94 82.77 33.84
N CYS A 253 -22.54 83.37 34.88
CA CYS A 253 -22.22 84.72 35.35
C CYS A 253 -21.09 84.58 36.39
N ASP A 254 -19.85 84.91 36.02
CA ASP A 254 -18.69 84.90 36.91
C ASP A 254 -18.20 86.34 37.12
N ALA A 255 -18.21 86.81 38.37
CA ALA A 255 -17.81 88.15 38.78
C ALA A 255 -18.40 89.31 37.95
N GLY A 256 -19.68 89.21 37.54
CA GLY A 256 -20.39 90.26 36.79
C GLY A 256 -20.15 90.24 35.27
N SER A 257 -19.60 89.13 34.74
CA SER A 257 -19.48 88.86 33.31
C SER A 257 -20.02 87.48 32.93
N PHE A 258 -20.82 87.39 31.87
CA PHE A 258 -21.36 86.15 31.32
C PHE A 258 -20.39 85.50 30.34
N ARG A 259 -20.15 84.19 30.48
CA ARG A 259 -19.48 83.30 29.50
C ARG A 259 -20.38 82.12 29.16
N THR A 260 -20.31 81.60 27.93
CA THR A 260 -21.19 80.51 27.46
C THR A 260 -20.39 79.27 27.10
N CYS A 261 -20.79 78.11 27.63
CA CYS A 261 -20.20 76.80 27.34
C CYS A 261 -20.62 76.37 25.93
N ILE A 262 -19.66 76.07 25.07
CA ILE A 262 -19.89 75.64 23.68
C ILE A 262 -19.17 74.31 23.46
N PRO A 263 -19.80 73.36 22.75
CA PRO A 263 -19.18 72.10 22.40
C PRO A 263 -18.12 72.36 21.33
N ASP A 264 -17.00 71.66 21.42
CA ASP A 264 -16.08 71.58 20.29
C ASP A 264 -16.67 70.72 19.17
N GLU A 265 -15.92 70.62 18.07
CA GLU A 265 -16.34 69.89 16.86
C GLU A 265 -16.53 68.38 17.07
N HIS A 266 -16.11 67.82 18.21
CA HIS A 266 -16.25 66.41 18.58
C HIS A 266 -17.29 66.19 19.71
N GLY A 267 -17.94 67.26 20.20
CA GLY A 267 -18.99 67.21 21.21
C GLY A 267 -18.52 67.30 22.67
N CYS A 268 -17.22 67.51 22.93
CA CYS A 268 -16.71 67.73 24.28
C CYS A 268 -16.90 69.22 24.70
N LEU A 269 -17.17 69.49 25.99
CA LEU A 269 -17.68 70.79 26.46
C LEU A 269 -16.61 71.70 27.08
N ALA A 270 -16.46 72.94 26.57
CA ALA A 270 -15.56 73.99 27.10
C ALA A 270 -16.18 75.41 27.13
N TRP A 271 -15.68 76.31 28.00
CA TRP A 271 -16.20 77.69 28.15
C TRP A 271 -15.69 78.68 27.08
N GLY A 272 -16.60 79.46 26.47
CA GLY A 272 -16.30 80.53 25.49
C GLY A 272 -16.02 81.92 26.10
N SER A 273 -15.87 82.94 25.26
CA SER A 273 -15.47 84.33 25.63
C SER A 273 -16.54 85.13 26.40
N SER A 274 -16.14 86.05 27.30
CA SER A 274 -17.02 86.70 28.31
C SER A 274 -17.48 88.16 28.01
N SER A 275 -18.63 88.59 28.58
CA SER A 275 -19.23 89.96 28.45
C SER A 275 -19.99 90.46 29.72
N SER A 276 -19.95 91.75 30.09
CA SER A 276 -20.34 92.27 31.44
C SER A 276 -21.70 92.99 31.59
N CYS A 277 -22.29 93.02 32.81
CA CYS A 277 -23.62 93.59 33.12
C CYS A 277 -23.62 94.96 33.84
N SER A 278 -24.57 95.83 33.46
CA SER A 278 -24.63 97.26 33.85
C SER A 278 -25.28 97.57 35.22
N SER A 279 -25.95 96.64 35.89
CA SER A 279 -26.57 96.83 37.23
C SER A 279 -25.85 96.11 38.38
N GLY A 280 -24.62 95.62 38.15
CA GLY A 280 -23.72 95.10 39.20
C GLY A 280 -24.00 93.70 39.74
N PHE A 281 -25.18 93.10 39.52
CA PHE A 281 -25.40 91.66 39.74
C PHE A 281 -26.51 91.10 38.82
N CYS A 282 -26.33 89.83 38.45
CA CYS A 282 -27.28 89.03 37.67
C CYS A 282 -28.45 88.61 38.59
N ALA A 283 -29.72 88.91 38.26
CA ALA A 283 -30.86 88.37 39.02
C ALA A 283 -31.19 86.93 38.63
N ASN A 284 -30.79 86.53 37.42
CA ASN A 284 -30.61 85.14 37.00
C ASN A 284 -29.70 85.10 35.77
N THR A 285 -29.53 83.91 35.20
CA THR A 285 -28.53 83.57 34.17
C THR A 285 -28.65 84.32 32.82
N THR A 286 -29.62 85.22 32.65
CA THR A 286 -29.74 86.10 31.46
C THR A 286 -30.30 87.52 31.71
N SER A 287 -30.62 87.95 32.95
CA SER A 287 -31.13 89.32 33.20
C SER A 287 -31.00 89.79 34.67
N CYS A 288 -31.24 91.09 34.94
CA CYS A 288 -31.03 91.74 36.25
C CYS A 288 -32.33 92.37 36.86
N GLY A 289 -32.63 92.17 38.17
CA GLY A 289 -33.78 92.70 38.99
C GLY A 289 -34.82 91.69 39.61
N SER A 290 -35.62 92.03 40.69
CA SER A 290 -36.17 91.17 41.82
C SER A 290 -37.72 91.06 42.13
N CYS A 291 -38.24 90.00 42.87
CA CYS A 291 -39.68 89.71 43.27
C CYS A 291 -39.96 88.74 44.52
N SER A 292 -41.23 88.50 45.00
CA SER A 292 -41.64 87.70 46.23
C SER A 292 -42.86 86.70 46.09
N ASN A 293 -42.78 85.42 46.54
CA ASN A 293 -43.57 84.25 46.04
C ASN A 293 -44.36 83.37 47.07
N GLN A 294 -45.55 82.80 46.73
CA GLN A 294 -46.40 81.91 47.59
C GLN A 294 -46.24 80.39 47.38
N CYS A 295 -45.38 79.97 46.48
CA CYS A 295 -44.90 78.59 46.38
C CYS A 295 -43.38 78.65 46.08
N PRO A 296 -42.62 77.56 46.29
CA PRO A 296 -41.17 77.65 46.33
C PRO A 296 -40.57 78.02 44.95
N THR A 297 -41.13 77.50 43.85
CA THR A 297 -40.69 77.77 42.47
C THR A 297 -41.84 77.62 41.45
N ALA A 298 -41.87 78.45 40.39
CA ALA A 298 -42.75 78.27 39.24
C ALA A 298 -42.41 76.95 38.55
N GLY A 299 -43.43 76.23 38.10
CA GLY A 299 -43.33 74.90 37.53
C GLY A 299 -43.26 73.78 38.56
N ALA A 300 -43.21 74.06 39.87
CA ALA A 300 -43.31 73.02 40.89
C ALA A 300 -44.62 72.24 40.69
N THR A 301 -44.53 70.92 40.50
CA THR A 301 -45.68 70.03 40.35
C THR A 301 -45.84 69.17 41.60
N SER A 302 -47.08 68.87 41.97
CA SER A 302 -47.41 67.99 43.09
C SER A 302 -48.45 66.97 42.65
N CYS A 303 -48.11 65.68 42.73
CA CYS A 303 -49.00 64.56 42.47
C CYS A 303 -49.41 63.92 43.80
N THR A 304 -50.69 63.97 44.13
CA THR A 304 -51.21 63.37 45.37
C THR A 304 -52.51 62.66 45.06
N SER A 305 -52.63 61.39 45.49
CA SER A 305 -53.82 60.56 45.25
C SER A 305 -54.25 60.44 43.77
N GLY A 306 -53.27 60.37 42.86
CA GLY A 306 -53.52 60.19 41.42
C GLY A 306 -53.94 61.47 40.68
N GLN A 307 -53.75 62.66 41.27
CA GLN A 307 -54.03 63.96 40.65
C GLN A 307 -52.81 64.90 40.72
N VAL A 308 -52.49 65.58 39.61
CA VAL A 308 -51.34 66.50 39.48
C VAL A 308 -51.81 67.96 39.43
N LYS A 309 -51.12 68.85 40.15
CA LYS A 309 -51.26 70.32 40.13
C LYS A 309 -49.90 71.01 39.95
N THR A 310 -49.86 72.20 39.34
CA THR A 310 -48.62 72.90 38.97
C THR A 310 -48.61 74.34 39.50
N CYS A 311 -47.50 74.80 40.07
CA CYS A 311 -47.37 76.18 40.51
C CYS A 311 -46.98 77.10 39.34
N THR A 312 -47.71 78.18 39.12
CA THR A 312 -47.53 79.14 38.03
C THR A 312 -47.36 80.54 38.59
N ALA A 313 -46.50 81.36 37.96
CA ALA A 313 -46.39 82.77 38.29
C ALA A 313 -47.68 83.51 37.90
N ASP A 314 -48.15 84.40 38.77
CA ASP A 314 -49.14 85.39 38.39
C ASP A 314 -48.53 86.43 37.44
N VAL A 315 -49.36 87.37 36.99
CA VAL A 315 -49.02 88.33 35.94
C VAL A 315 -47.85 89.29 36.29
N ASN A 316 -47.35 89.28 37.53
CA ASN A 316 -46.27 90.15 38.00
C ASN A 316 -45.00 89.39 38.43
N GLY A 317 -44.90 88.08 38.18
CA GLY A 317 -43.71 87.28 38.51
C GLY A 317 -43.71 86.68 39.92
N CYS A 318 -44.86 86.70 40.61
CA CYS A 318 -45.05 86.12 41.94
C CYS A 318 -45.75 84.74 41.86
N LEU A 319 -45.32 83.72 42.60
CA LEU A 319 -45.74 82.30 42.36
C LEU A 319 -47.01 81.80 43.11
N ALA A 320 -47.96 81.09 42.43
CA ALA A 320 -49.21 80.49 42.98
C ALA A 320 -49.71 79.17 42.26
N TRP A 321 -50.50 78.27 42.91
CA TRP A 321 -50.88 76.93 42.38
C TRP A 321 -52.08 76.87 41.38
N SER A 322 -52.05 75.95 40.40
CA SER A 322 -53.09 75.69 39.36
C SER A 322 -54.16 74.65 39.76
N SER A 323 -55.26 74.55 38.99
CA SER A 323 -56.34 73.56 39.18
C SER A 323 -55.89 72.09 38.91
N PRO A 324 -56.34 71.06 39.65
CA PRO A 324 -55.81 69.68 39.57
C PRO A 324 -56.36 68.83 38.40
N THR A 325 -55.53 67.92 37.84
CA THR A 325 -55.87 66.98 36.73
C THR A 325 -55.57 65.51 37.08
N ALA A 326 -56.42 64.54 36.71
CA ALA A 326 -56.30 63.11 37.09
C ALA A 326 -55.42 62.24 36.15
N CYS A 327 -54.67 61.27 36.70
CA CYS A 327 -53.80 60.33 35.95
C CYS A 327 -54.57 59.18 35.28
N SER A 328 -54.23 58.85 34.03
CA SER A 328 -54.94 57.89 33.16
C SER A 328 -54.90 56.41 33.58
N ARG A 329 -53.96 55.99 34.45
CA ARG A 329 -53.89 54.62 35.02
C ARG A 329 -53.89 54.58 36.56
N GLY A 330 -54.26 55.69 37.21
CA GLY A 330 -54.64 55.71 38.63
C GLY A 330 -53.54 55.88 39.70
N PHE A 331 -52.25 56.01 39.35
CA PHE A 331 -51.19 56.22 40.34
C PHE A 331 -50.07 57.18 39.89
N CYS A 332 -49.40 57.81 40.86
CA CYS A 332 -48.23 58.68 40.68
C CYS A 332 -46.95 57.84 40.75
N ALA A 333 -46.02 57.98 39.79
CA ALA A 333 -44.70 57.32 39.85
C ALA A 333 -43.73 58.01 40.82
N ASN A 334 -43.90 59.30 41.05
CA ASN A 334 -43.17 60.07 42.06
C ASN A 334 -44.02 61.28 42.50
N ALA A 335 -43.44 62.18 43.30
CA ALA A 335 -44.12 63.35 43.83
C ALA A 335 -44.67 64.34 42.78
N SER A 336 -44.38 64.14 41.49
CA SER A 336 -44.63 65.11 40.42
C SER A 336 -45.10 64.53 39.08
N THR A 337 -45.06 63.21 38.84
CA THR A 337 -45.44 62.59 37.55
C THR A 337 -46.29 61.32 37.69
N CYS A 338 -47.21 61.08 36.75
CA CYS A 338 -47.90 59.79 36.60
C CYS A 338 -46.93 58.70 36.10
N GLY A 339 -47.09 57.44 36.50
CA GLY A 339 -46.17 56.37 36.11
C GLY A 339 -46.43 55.76 34.73
N THR A 340 -45.36 55.37 34.05
CA THR A 340 -45.37 54.57 32.80
C THR A 340 -44.39 53.42 32.94
N CYS A 341 -44.82 52.18 32.65
CA CYS A 341 -43.94 51.02 32.51
C CYS A 341 -44.08 50.38 31.13
N ILE A 342 -43.06 49.65 30.71
CA ILE A 342 -42.99 48.96 29.42
C ILE A 342 -43.12 47.47 29.70
N ASP A 343 -44.17 46.83 29.16
CA ASP A 343 -44.36 45.39 29.23
C ASP A 343 -43.29 44.68 28.40
N GLN A 344 -42.55 43.74 29.00
CA GLN A 344 -41.53 42.95 28.29
C GLN A 344 -42.10 41.68 27.64
N CYS A 345 -43.33 41.30 27.98
CA CYS A 345 -43.98 40.10 27.48
C CYS A 345 -45.51 40.21 27.51
N THR A 346 -46.18 39.38 26.69
CA THR A 346 -47.64 39.32 26.57
C THR A 346 -48.24 38.40 27.62
N GLN A 347 -49.44 38.72 28.15
CA GLN A 347 -50.11 37.89 29.16
C GLN A 347 -50.27 36.44 28.72
N GLY A 348 -49.79 35.50 29.53
CA GLY A 348 -49.91 34.06 29.24
C GLY A 348 -48.89 33.52 28.23
N ALA A 349 -47.97 34.36 27.73
CA ALA A 349 -46.85 33.90 26.92
C ALA A 349 -45.86 33.09 27.80
N SER A 350 -45.31 32.03 27.20
CA SER A 350 -44.20 31.24 27.74
C SER A 350 -43.07 31.20 26.71
N GLU A 351 -41.82 31.11 27.17
CA GLU A 351 -40.64 31.06 26.30
C GLU A 351 -39.57 30.09 26.83
N CYS A 352 -38.77 29.55 25.90
CA CYS A 352 -37.58 28.76 26.18
C CYS A 352 -36.36 29.70 26.22
N ALA A 353 -35.70 29.79 27.38
CA ALA A 353 -34.48 30.56 27.58
C ALA A 353 -33.37 29.62 28.09
N GLY A 354 -32.68 28.96 27.15
CA GLY A 354 -31.63 27.98 27.44
C GLY A 354 -32.19 26.68 28.01
N SER A 355 -31.95 26.43 29.30
CA SER A 355 -32.44 25.23 30.03
C SER A 355 -33.70 25.50 30.86
N GLN A 356 -34.33 26.67 30.70
CA GLN A 356 -35.43 27.14 31.51
C GLN A 356 -36.66 27.53 30.69
N ILE A 357 -37.83 27.07 31.11
CA ILE A 357 -39.13 27.56 30.61
C ILE A 357 -39.61 28.67 31.53
N ARG A 358 -39.88 29.85 30.96
CA ARG A 358 -40.33 31.05 31.70
C ARG A 358 -41.73 31.45 31.27
N SER A 359 -42.52 31.96 32.20
CA SER A 359 -43.90 32.41 31.96
C SER A 359 -44.07 33.88 32.33
N CYS A 360 -44.78 34.63 31.49
CA CYS A 360 -45.01 36.06 31.68
C CYS A 360 -46.00 36.32 32.83
N VAL A 361 -45.58 37.09 33.85
CA VAL A 361 -46.37 37.45 35.03
C VAL A 361 -46.41 38.97 35.22
N ALA A 362 -47.48 39.48 35.84
CA ALA A 362 -47.58 40.89 36.21
C ALA A 362 -47.05 41.11 37.64
N ASP A 363 -46.27 42.18 37.84
CA ASP A 363 -45.80 42.59 39.17
C ASP A 363 -46.90 43.32 39.98
N SER A 364 -46.57 43.73 41.21
CA SER A 364 -47.50 44.44 42.11
C SER A 364 -47.93 45.82 41.62
N ASN A 365 -47.30 46.35 40.56
CA ASN A 365 -47.62 47.63 39.94
C ASN A 365 -48.35 47.46 38.60
N GLY A 366 -48.63 46.21 38.19
CA GLY A 366 -49.38 45.86 36.98
C GLY A 366 -48.53 45.73 35.70
N CYS A 367 -47.19 45.73 35.81
CA CYS A 367 -46.26 45.68 34.68
C CYS A 367 -45.84 44.23 34.39
N ARG A 368 -45.74 43.84 33.11
CA ARG A 368 -45.52 42.44 32.70
C ARG A 368 -44.05 42.11 32.46
N LEU A 369 -43.53 41.11 33.16
CA LEU A 369 -42.15 40.64 33.09
C LEU A 369 -42.10 39.10 33.03
N TRP A 370 -41.00 38.55 32.51
CA TRP A 370 -40.75 37.10 32.55
C TRP A 370 -40.55 36.64 34.00
N GLY A 371 -41.47 35.81 34.49
CA GLY A 371 -41.53 35.31 35.86
C GLY A 371 -40.84 33.97 36.08
N SER A 372 -41.33 33.23 37.09
CA SER A 372 -40.74 31.97 37.60
C SER A 372 -40.33 30.99 36.50
N SER A 373 -39.10 30.50 36.58
CA SER A 373 -38.51 29.54 35.67
C SER A 373 -38.62 28.10 36.19
N SER A 374 -39.10 27.17 35.38
CA SER A 374 -38.89 25.74 35.60
C SER A 374 -37.63 25.28 34.87
N SER A 375 -36.67 24.72 35.60
CA SER A 375 -35.43 24.16 35.03
C SER A 375 -35.70 22.78 34.43
N CYS A 376 -35.37 22.57 33.17
CA CYS A 376 -35.44 21.28 32.51
C CYS A 376 -34.31 20.38 33.00
N SER A 377 -34.66 19.23 33.56
CA SER A 377 -33.72 18.21 34.04
C SER A 377 -32.86 17.61 32.92
N SER A 378 -33.30 17.72 31.67
CA SER A 378 -32.55 17.34 30.46
C SER A 378 -31.53 18.37 29.98
N GLY A 379 -31.45 19.55 30.63
CA GLY A 379 -30.47 20.59 30.29
C GLY A 379 -30.87 21.53 29.15
N PHE A 380 -31.98 21.29 28.44
CA PHE A 380 -32.54 22.19 27.41
C PHE A 380 -34.06 22.02 27.27
N CYS A 381 -34.77 23.04 26.76
CA CYS A 381 -36.20 22.93 26.45
C CYS A 381 -36.41 22.60 24.97
N ALA A 382 -37.40 21.75 24.65
CA ALA A 382 -37.76 21.41 23.27
C ALA A 382 -38.62 22.49 22.62
N ASP A 383 -39.49 23.13 23.41
CA ASP A 383 -40.30 24.27 22.98
C ASP A 383 -40.63 25.19 24.18
N ALA A 384 -41.47 26.20 23.96
CA ALA A 384 -41.89 27.19 24.96
C ALA A 384 -42.67 26.60 26.15
N THR A 385 -43.06 25.33 26.09
CA THR A 385 -43.94 24.66 27.07
C THR A 385 -43.44 23.28 27.51
N SER A 386 -42.45 22.70 26.83
CA SER A 386 -41.98 21.33 27.09
C SER A 386 -40.45 21.22 27.18
N CYS A 387 -39.98 20.38 28.11
CA CYS A 387 -38.56 20.05 28.25
C CYS A 387 -38.17 18.99 27.21
N GLY A 388 -36.99 19.14 26.59
CA GLY A 388 -36.50 18.15 25.63
C GLY A 388 -36.09 16.85 26.30
N SER A 389 -36.02 15.75 25.55
CA SER A 389 -35.45 14.50 26.02
C SER A 389 -34.61 13.87 24.91
N CYS A 390 -33.38 13.46 25.24
CA CYS A 390 -32.55 12.67 24.34
C CYS A 390 -32.70 11.19 24.68
N SER A 391 -33.07 10.37 23.71
CA SER A 391 -33.09 8.90 23.87
C SER A 391 -31.79 8.22 23.45
N ASN A 392 -30.73 9.01 23.15
CA ASN A 392 -29.38 8.61 22.71
C ASN A 392 -29.35 7.22 22.04
N GLN A 393 -29.53 7.19 20.73
CA GLN A 393 -29.59 5.94 19.96
C GLN A 393 -28.22 5.28 19.76
N CYS A 394 -27.15 5.94 20.17
CA CYS A 394 -25.77 5.45 20.05
C CYS A 394 -24.91 5.90 21.25
N PRO A 395 -23.82 5.15 21.55
CA PRO A 395 -23.10 5.28 22.83
C PRO A 395 -22.25 6.55 22.94
N THR A 396 -21.55 6.94 21.87
CA THR A 396 -20.67 8.11 21.84
C THR A 396 -20.60 8.70 20.43
N ALA A 397 -20.43 10.02 20.32
CA ALA A 397 -20.17 10.67 19.04
C ALA A 397 -18.88 10.11 18.42
N GLY A 398 -18.95 9.73 17.13
CA GLY A 398 -17.87 9.07 16.41
C GLY A 398 -17.88 7.54 16.48
N ALA A 399 -18.71 6.91 17.33
CA ALA A 399 -18.90 5.46 17.28
C ALA A 399 -19.45 5.04 15.90
N THR A 400 -19.04 3.87 15.42
CA THR A 400 -19.50 3.29 14.15
C THR A 400 -20.35 2.05 14.40
N LEU A 401 -21.35 1.83 13.55
CA LEU A 401 -22.22 0.65 13.57
C LEU A 401 -22.22 0.00 12.20
N CYS A 402 -21.93 -1.29 12.19
CA CYS A 402 -21.94 -2.11 11.00
C CYS A 402 -23.20 -2.98 10.94
N THR A 403 -24.04 -2.77 9.91
CA THR A 403 -25.26 -3.58 9.73
C THR A 403 -25.56 -3.77 8.25
N ASN A 404 -25.80 -5.02 7.81
CA ASN A 404 -26.20 -5.34 6.43
C ASN A 404 -25.27 -4.74 5.33
N GLY A 405 -23.96 -4.68 5.59
CA GLY A 405 -22.97 -4.22 4.60
C GLY A 405 -22.82 -2.69 4.48
N VAL A 406 -23.47 -1.92 5.36
CA VAL A 406 -23.35 -0.46 5.43
C VAL A 406 -22.90 -0.02 6.82
N ILE A 407 -22.16 1.08 6.86
CA ILE A 407 -21.65 1.69 8.09
C ILE A 407 -22.43 2.97 8.40
N GLN A 408 -22.74 3.18 9.67
CA GLN A 408 -23.31 4.43 10.19
C GLN A 408 -22.38 5.01 11.25
N THR A 409 -22.19 6.33 11.23
CA THR A 409 -21.40 7.02 12.26
C THR A 409 -22.34 7.79 13.18
N CYS A 410 -22.17 7.60 14.49
CA CYS A 410 -22.92 8.32 15.51
C CYS A 410 -22.52 9.79 15.51
N THR A 411 -23.50 10.68 15.42
CA THR A 411 -23.30 12.14 15.45
C THR A 411 -24.11 12.76 16.56
N SER A 412 -23.62 13.87 17.12
CA SER A 412 -24.38 14.69 18.06
C SER A 412 -25.05 15.84 17.32
N ASP A 413 -26.33 16.08 17.60
CA ASP A 413 -26.98 17.31 17.16
C ASP A 413 -26.48 18.54 17.94
N VAL A 414 -27.07 19.71 17.64
CA VAL A 414 -26.74 20.98 18.29
C VAL A 414 -27.07 21.02 19.79
N HIS A 415 -27.83 20.05 20.30
CA HIS A 415 -28.21 19.90 21.71
C HIS A 415 -27.47 18.75 22.41
N GLY A 416 -26.56 18.06 21.71
CA GLY A 416 -25.79 16.94 22.24
C GLY A 416 -26.52 15.59 22.26
N CYS A 417 -27.70 15.48 21.63
CA CYS A 417 -28.38 14.19 21.49
C CYS A 417 -27.68 13.33 20.42
N LEU A 418 -27.44 12.06 20.74
CA LEU A 418 -26.70 11.13 19.89
C LEU A 418 -27.63 10.29 18.99
N ALA A 419 -27.39 10.32 17.68
CA ALA A 419 -28.11 9.50 16.70
C ALA A 419 -27.18 8.95 15.61
N TRP A 420 -27.54 7.78 15.06
CA TRP A 420 -26.84 7.20 13.91
C TRP A 420 -27.07 8.06 12.66
N GLY A 421 -25.97 8.48 12.04
CA GLY A 421 -25.99 9.20 10.77
C GLY A 421 -26.46 8.32 9.60
N PRO A 422 -26.49 8.87 8.37
CA PRO A 422 -26.91 8.13 7.19
C PRO A 422 -26.01 6.91 6.95
N ALA A 423 -26.61 5.81 6.50
CA ALA A 423 -25.90 4.59 6.18
C ALA A 423 -25.12 4.74 4.86
N ALA A 424 -23.82 4.48 4.90
CA ALA A 424 -22.93 4.54 3.75
C ALA A 424 -22.34 3.14 3.47
N PRO A 425 -22.21 2.73 2.19
CA PRO A 425 -21.45 1.53 1.85
C PRO A 425 -19.95 1.74 2.13
N CYS A 426 -19.27 0.67 2.53
CA CYS A 426 -17.81 0.67 2.63
C CYS A 426 -17.16 0.91 1.26
N SER A 427 -15.95 1.44 1.25
CA SER A 427 -15.14 1.70 0.03
C SER A 427 -14.91 0.44 -0.82
N ALA A 428 -14.49 0.62 -2.07
CA ALA A 428 -14.16 -0.50 -2.94
C ALA A 428 -13.13 -1.43 -2.27
N ASN A 429 -13.30 -2.75 -2.44
CA ASN A 429 -12.48 -3.80 -1.83
C ASN A 429 -12.46 -3.80 -0.29
N SER A 430 -13.50 -3.25 0.35
CA SER A 430 -13.75 -3.41 1.79
C SER A 430 -15.14 -3.99 2.05
N HIS A 431 -15.29 -4.61 3.21
CA HIS A 431 -16.54 -5.10 3.74
C HIS A 431 -16.78 -4.52 5.12
N CYS A 432 -18.03 -4.53 5.52
CA CYS A 432 -18.44 -4.14 6.85
C CYS A 432 -18.13 -5.30 7.81
N ASP A 433 -17.20 -5.10 8.74
CA ASP A 433 -16.81 -6.12 9.73
C ASP A 433 -17.60 -5.92 11.03
N ALA A 434 -18.45 -6.91 11.34
CA ALA A 434 -19.30 -6.91 12.52
C ALA A 434 -18.51 -7.09 13.83
N ALA A 435 -17.31 -7.65 13.80
CA ALA A 435 -16.48 -7.82 14.99
C ALA A 435 -15.84 -6.50 15.42
N THR A 436 -15.35 -5.72 14.46
CA THR A 436 -14.68 -4.44 14.70
C THR A 436 -15.62 -3.23 14.60
N GLN A 437 -16.86 -3.44 14.12
CA GLN A 437 -17.85 -2.39 13.87
C GLN A 437 -17.33 -1.30 12.91
N ALA A 438 -16.47 -1.69 11.97
CA ALA A 438 -15.78 -0.79 11.04
C ALA A 438 -15.72 -1.39 9.62
N CYS A 439 -15.35 -0.59 8.62
CA CYS A 439 -15.03 -1.10 7.30
C CYS A 439 -13.63 -1.73 7.35
N ALA A 440 -13.52 -3.00 6.97
CA ALA A 440 -12.26 -3.73 6.88
C ALA A 440 -11.99 -4.14 5.44
N CYS A 441 -10.73 -4.15 5.02
CA CYS A 441 -10.38 -4.58 3.67
C CYS A 441 -10.72 -6.05 3.44
N ASN A 442 -11.11 -6.38 2.21
CA ASN A 442 -11.32 -7.75 1.77
C ASN A 442 -9.99 -8.52 1.81
N SER A 443 -10.07 -9.85 1.90
CA SER A 443 -8.87 -10.70 1.86
C SER A 443 -7.99 -10.40 0.64
N GLY A 444 -6.69 -10.25 0.86
CA GLY A 444 -5.72 -9.81 -0.16
C GLY A 444 -5.60 -8.29 -0.34
N TYR A 445 -6.29 -7.51 0.49
CA TYR A 445 -6.19 -6.06 0.55
C TYR A 445 -5.91 -5.59 1.97
N PHE A 446 -5.20 -4.48 2.13
CA PHE A 446 -5.02 -3.80 3.41
C PHE A 446 -5.27 -2.32 3.29
N ASP A 447 -5.62 -1.73 4.44
CA ASP A 447 -5.88 -0.31 4.56
C ASP A 447 -4.54 0.42 4.73
N ASP A 448 -4.18 1.25 3.77
CA ASP A 448 -3.01 2.12 3.84
C ASP A 448 -3.30 3.46 4.56
N GLY A 449 -4.52 3.64 5.08
CA GLY A 449 -5.02 4.86 5.69
C GLY A 449 -5.77 5.77 4.73
N ALA A 450 -5.81 5.46 3.43
CA ALA A 450 -6.57 6.17 2.40
C ALA A 450 -7.49 5.25 1.59
N ALA A 451 -7.06 4.02 1.31
CA ALA A 451 -7.82 3.02 0.56
C ALA A 451 -7.39 1.58 0.90
N CYS A 452 -8.27 0.62 0.56
CA CYS A 452 -7.90 -0.79 0.53
C CYS A 452 -7.08 -1.09 -0.73
N ILE A 453 -5.76 -1.22 -0.55
CA ILE A 453 -4.83 -1.57 -1.62
C ILE A 453 -4.42 -3.04 -1.54
N PRO A 454 -4.08 -3.70 -2.66
CA PRO A 454 -3.63 -5.08 -2.64
C PRO A 454 -2.42 -5.27 -1.71
N GLY A 455 -2.53 -6.18 -0.75
CA GLY A 455 -1.40 -6.61 0.10
C GLY A 455 -1.64 -7.96 0.75
N GLY A 456 -0.58 -8.52 1.32
CA GLY A 456 -0.56 -9.92 1.70
C GLY A 456 -0.42 -10.87 0.50
N LEU A 457 -0.84 -12.11 0.71
CA LEU A 457 -0.77 -13.18 -0.29
C LEU A 457 -1.83 -13.01 -1.38
N GLN A 458 -1.56 -13.53 -2.58
CA GLN A 458 -2.46 -13.45 -3.72
C GLN A 458 -3.83 -14.08 -3.43
N ALA A 459 -4.90 -13.28 -3.53
CA ALA A 459 -6.27 -13.76 -3.41
C ALA A 459 -6.61 -14.76 -4.53
N GLY A 460 -7.28 -15.86 -4.17
CA GLY A 460 -7.67 -16.91 -5.12
C GLY A 460 -6.54 -17.86 -5.56
N ALA A 461 -5.29 -17.61 -5.13
CA ALA A 461 -4.20 -18.56 -5.30
C ALA A 461 -4.45 -19.79 -4.43
N PRO A 462 -4.38 -21.02 -4.98
CA PRO A 462 -4.62 -22.22 -4.19
C PRO A 462 -3.46 -22.57 -3.26
N TRP A 463 -2.25 -22.05 -3.52
CA TRP A 463 -1.07 -22.27 -2.68
C TRP A 463 -0.03 -21.14 -2.79
N PRO A 464 -0.31 -19.92 -2.28
CA PRO A 464 0.50 -18.74 -2.61
C PRO A 464 1.88 -18.65 -1.96
N ALA A 465 2.18 -19.44 -0.93
CA ALA A 465 3.45 -19.36 -0.20
C ALA A 465 3.83 -20.70 0.45
N PHE A 466 5.03 -20.73 1.05
CA PHE A 466 5.45 -21.83 1.91
C PHE A 466 4.35 -22.17 2.91
N ARG A 467 3.98 -23.45 2.98
CA ARG A 467 2.96 -23.95 3.92
C ARG A 467 1.58 -23.29 3.77
N ASN A 468 1.28 -22.85 2.55
CA ASN A 468 0.03 -22.26 2.07
C ASN A 468 -0.31 -20.87 2.59
N ASP A 469 -0.22 -20.64 3.90
CA ASP A 469 -0.69 -19.43 4.56
C ASP A 469 0.35 -18.82 5.52
N LEU A 470 0.06 -17.62 6.02
CA LEU A 470 0.95 -16.88 6.93
C LEU A 470 1.11 -17.54 8.30
N LEU A 471 0.18 -18.42 8.67
CA LEU A 471 0.24 -19.20 9.90
C LEU A 471 1.08 -20.48 9.71
N HIS A 472 1.52 -20.75 8.48
CA HIS A 472 2.20 -21.96 8.04
C HIS A 472 1.45 -23.25 8.38
N THR A 473 0.12 -23.27 8.31
CA THR A 473 -0.67 -24.46 8.70
C THR A 473 -0.35 -25.69 7.86
N GLY A 474 0.07 -25.50 6.61
CA GLY A 474 0.25 -26.59 5.64
C GLY A 474 -1.06 -27.19 5.16
N ARG A 475 -2.20 -26.51 5.37
CA ARG A 475 -3.54 -27.01 5.02
C ARG A 475 -4.05 -26.38 3.72
N SER A 476 -4.59 -27.21 2.83
CA SER A 476 -5.27 -26.79 1.60
C SER A 476 -6.78 -26.63 1.80
N ALA A 477 -7.39 -25.73 1.03
CA ALA A 477 -8.83 -25.71 0.83
C ALA A 477 -9.33 -26.81 -0.14
N TYR A 478 -8.41 -27.44 -0.86
CA TYR A 478 -8.71 -28.42 -1.92
C TYR A 478 -8.34 -29.84 -1.49
N VAL A 479 -9.09 -30.80 -2.04
CA VAL A 479 -8.77 -32.22 -1.95
C VAL A 479 -7.61 -32.48 -2.91
N GLY A 480 -6.51 -33.03 -2.42
CA GLY A 480 -5.37 -33.39 -3.27
C GLY A 480 -5.56 -34.73 -3.98
N ALA A 481 -4.50 -35.17 -4.63
CA ALA A 481 -4.38 -36.45 -5.31
C ALA A 481 -4.84 -37.64 -4.45
N GLN A 482 -5.82 -38.38 -4.94
CA GLN A 482 -6.36 -39.60 -4.31
C GLN A 482 -5.75 -40.86 -4.90
N THR A 483 -4.98 -40.74 -5.99
CA THR A 483 -4.22 -41.83 -6.61
C THR A 483 -2.78 -41.39 -6.90
N SER A 484 -1.89 -42.35 -7.18
CA SER A 484 -0.50 -42.07 -7.57
C SER A 484 -0.34 -41.75 -9.07
N ASN A 485 -1.37 -41.19 -9.71
CA ASN A 485 -1.37 -40.91 -11.14
C ASN A 485 -0.45 -39.72 -11.47
N LEU A 486 0.74 -40.00 -11.99
CA LEU A 486 1.68 -38.98 -12.44
C LEU A 486 1.17 -38.29 -13.71
N LYS A 487 0.82 -37.00 -13.61
CA LYS A 487 0.42 -36.19 -14.77
C LYS A 487 1.63 -35.83 -15.64
N TRP A 488 2.66 -35.28 -15.02
CA TRP A 488 3.90 -34.87 -15.70
C TRP A 488 5.03 -34.64 -14.71
N THR A 489 6.25 -34.53 -15.25
CA THR A 489 7.43 -34.04 -14.52
C THR A 489 8.09 -32.92 -15.31
N PHE A 490 8.58 -31.89 -14.61
CA PHE A 490 9.36 -30.80 -15.20
C PHE A 490 10.80 -30.86 -14.70
N LEU A 491 11.77 -30.96 -15.62
CA LEU A 491 13.20 -31.08 -15.30
C LEU A 491 13.86 -29.70 -15.21
N THR A 492 14.54 -29.43 -14.10
CA THR A 492 15.40 -28.24 -13.91
C THR A 492 16.87 -28.59 -14.06
N GLY A 493 17.75 -27.60 -14.08
CA GLY A 493 19.20 -27.80 -14.16
C GLY A 493 19.82 -28.31 -12.86
N GLY A 494 19.18 -28.05 -11.71
CA GLY A 494 19.67 -28.38 -10.37
C GLY A 494 18.63 -29.00 -9.45
N TYR A 495 19.01 -29.26 -8.19
CA TYR A 495 18.12 -29.88 -7.21
C TYR A 495 16.97 -28.96 -6.81
N ILE A 496 15.80 -29.54 -6.51
CA ILE A 496 14.64 -28.79 -6.05
C ILE A 496 14.36 -29.13 -4.59
N SER A 497 14.84 -28.27 -3.68
CA SER A 497 14.46 -28.29 -2.26
C SER A 497 13.42 -27.22 -1.90
N SER A 498 13.22 -26.22 -2.76
CA SER A 498 12.16 -25.22 -2.64
C SER A 498 10.80 -25.89 -2.69
N SER A 499 9.88 -25.51 -1.80
CA SER A 499 8.47 -25.89 -1.92
C SER A 499 7.81 -25.06 -3.04
N PRO A 500 6.86 -25.61 -3.82
CA PRO A 500 6.19 -24.84 -4.86
C PRO A 500 5.21 -23.82 -4.28
N ALA A 501 5.03 -22.70 -4.98
CA ALA A 501 3.89 -21.80 -4.82
C ALA A 501 3.05 -21.77 -6.10
N ILE A 502 1.74 -21.72 -5.98
CA ILE A 502 0.77 -21.81 -7.08
C ILE A 502 -0.08 -20.55 -7.08
N ALA A 503 0.01 -19.77 -8.16
CA ALA A 503 -0.78 -18.56 -8.37
C ALA A 503 -2.26 -18.86 -8.67
N ALA A 504 -3.09 -17.83 -8.59
CA ALA A 504 -4.51 -17.88 -8.93
C ALA A 504 -4.78 -18.32 -10.39
N ASP A 505 -3.85 -18.03 -11.32
CA ASP A 505 -3.92 -18.48 -12.71
C ASP A 505 -3.42 -19.94 -12.93
N GLY A 506 -3.01 -20.61 -11.85
CA GLY A 506 -2.46 -21.96 -11.85
C GLY A 506 -0.97 -22.04 -12.14
N THR A 507 -0.27 -20.93 -12.37
CA THR A 507 1.19 -20.94 -12.57
C THR A 507 1.90 -21.44 -11.33
N ILE A 508 2.81 -22.40 -11.50
CA ILE A 508 3.62 -22.99 -10.45
C ILE A 508 5.00 -22.33 -10.44
N TYR A 509 5.38 -21.75 -9.30
CA TYR A 509 6.71 -21.18 -9.07
C TYR A 509 7.53 -22.09 -8.18
N VAL A 510 8.79 -22.33 -8.56
CA VAL A 510 9.69 -23.19 -7.78
C VAL A 510 11.16 -22.78 -7.97
N GLY A 511 11.91 -22.71 -6.87
CA GLY A 511 13.35 -22.44 -6.88
C GLY A 511 14.19 -23.70 -7.09
N SER A 512 15.30 -23.58 -7.82
CA SER A 512 16.25 -24.67 -8.04
C SER A 512 17.68 -24.30 -7.62
N TRP A 513 18.48 -25.31 -7.32
CA TRP A 513 19.90 -25.19 -6.99
C TRP A 513 20.78 -24.87 -8.22
N ASP A 514 20.23 -24.88 -9.44
CA ASP A 514 20.90 -24.25 -10.59
C ASP A 514 20.92 -22.71 -10.50
N GLY A 515 20.26 -22.16 -9.49
CA GLY A 515 20.17 -20.74 -9.22
C GLY A 515 19.08 -20.02 -10.00
N SER A 516 18.10 -20.76 -10.52
CA SER A 516 16.95 -20.20 -11.22
C SER A 516 15.65 -20.40 -10.45
N LEU A 517 14.80 -19.38 -10.48
CA LEU A 517 13.38 -19.48 -10.17
C LEU A 517 12.66 -19.84 -11.47
N TYR A 518 11.90 -20.93 -11.46
CA TYR A 518 11.12 -21.38 -12.60
C TYR A 518 9.65 -21.02 -12.41
N ALA A 519 9.01 -20.55 -13.49
CA ALA A 519 7.56 -20.52 -13.62
C ALA A 519 7.13 -21.60 -14.61
N VAL A 520 6.22 -22.47 -14.18
CA VAL A 520 5.75 -23.64 -14.93
C VAL A 520 4.24 -23.53 -15.10
N ASN A 521 3.76 -23.77 -16.31
CA ASN A 521 2.32 -23.80 -16.59
C ASN A 521 1.68 -25.05 -15.95
N PRO A 522 0.36 -25.05 -15.69
CA PRO A 522 -0.37 -26.23 -15.18
C PRO A 522 -0.19 -27.52 -15.99
N ASN A 523 0.13 -27.39 -17.29
CA ASN A 523 0.40 -28.51 -18.19
C ASN A 523 1.84 -29.03 -18.16
N GLY A 524 2.71 -28.49 -17.29
CA GLY A 524 4.10 -28.92 -17.13
C GLY A 524 5.11 -28.25 -18.06
N THR A 525 4.67 -27.32 -18.92
CA THR A 525 5.59 -26.56 -19.80
C THR A 525 6.19 -25.35 -19.09
N GLN A 526 7.45 -25.02 -19.38
CA GLN A 526 8.08 -23.82 -18.82
C GLN A 526 7.37 -22.56 -19.36
N ARG A 527 7.00 -21.64 -18.46
CA ARG A 527 6.53 -20.30 -18.80
C ARG A 527 7.71 -19.33 -18.92
N TRP A 528 8.59 -19.33 -17.92
CA TRP A 528 9.86 -18.59 -17.92
C TRP A 528 10.80 -19.13 -16.83
N ALA A 529 12.07 -18.70 -16.86
CA ALA A 529 13.04 -18.92 -15.79
C ALA A 529 13.79 -17.62 -15.50
N PHE A 530 14.03 -17.32 -14.22
CA PHE A 530 14.75 -16.14 -13.76
C PHE A 530 16.02 -16.56 -12.99
N ALA A 531 17.19 -16.19 -13.51
CA ALA A 531 18.47 -16.53 -12.89
C ALA A 531 18.83 -15.55 -11.76
N THR A 532 18.93 -16.07 -10.54
CA THR A 532 19.41 -15.33 -9.35
C THR A 532 20.93 -15.40 -9.17
N GLY A 533 21.58 -16.33 -9.87
CA GLY A 533 23.03 -16.51 -9.92
C GLY A 533 23.61 -17.47 -8.87
N TYR A 534 22.80 -17.99 -7.95
CA TYR A 534 23.21 -19.00 -6.96
C TYR A 534 22.00 -19.79 -6.46
N GLN A 535 22.24 -20.93 -5.81
CA GLN A 535 21.21 -21.87 -5.33
C GLN A 535 20.02 -21.17 -4.65
N ILE A 536 18.80 -21.56 -5.03
CA ILE A 536 17.56 -21.12 -4.41
C ILE A 536 17.01 -22.25 -3.55
N ARG A 537 17.13 -22.08 -2.23
CA ARG A 537 16.56 -22.97 -1.21
C ARG A 537 15.26 -22.44 -0.61
N SER A 538 15.11 -21.11 -0.59
CA SER A 538 13.87 -20.42 -0.21
C SER A 538 12.72 -20.88 -1.10
N SER A 539 11.55 -21.07 -0.49
CA SER A 539 10.31 -21.21 -1.24
C SER A 539 9.80 -19.82 -1.68
N PRO A 540 9.17 -19.69 -2.87
CA PRO A 540 8.59 -18.43 -3.31
C PRO A 540 7.31 -18.08 -2.54
N ALA A 541 7.02 -16.78 -2.42
CA ALA A 541 5.76 -16.24 -1.93
C ALA A 541 5.16 -15.27 -2.95
N ILE A 542 3.86 -15.37 -3.21
CA ILE A 542 3.16 -14.60 -4.24
C ILE A 542 2.33 -13.51 -3.55
N GLY A 543 2.71 -12.25 -3.78
CA GLY A 543 2.00 -11.08 -3.27
C GLY A 543 0.66 -10.85 -3.97
N ALA A 544 -0.18 -9.99 -3.38
CA ALA A 544 -1.50 -9.65 -3.88
C ALA A 544 -1.53 -9.15 -5.35
N ASP A 545 -0.50 -8.44 -5.79
CA ASP A 545 -0.33 -7.98 -7.18
C ASP A 545 0.28 -9.03 -8.12
N GLY A 546 0.52 -10.25 -7.63
CA GLY A 546 1.18 -11.33 -8.35
C GLY A 546 2.71 -11.27 -8.31
N THR A 547 3.33 -10.28 -7.66
CA THR A 547 4.79 -10.22 -7.50
C THR A 547 5.28 -11.44 -6.73
N ILE A 548 6.32 -12.09 -7.23
CA ILE A 548 6.94 -13.27 -6.63
C ILE A 548 8.16 -12.83 -5.82
N TYR A 549 8.15 -13.13 -4.53
CA TYR A 549 9.25 -12.87 -3.61
C TYR A 549 10.00 -14.16 -3.30
N VAL A 550 11.33 -14.15 -3.40
CA VAL A 550 12.15 -15.32 -3.13
C VAL A 550 13.54 -14.93 -2.62
N GLY A 551 14.04 -15.66 -1.62
CA GLY A 551 15.41 -15.56 -1.15
C GLY A 551 16.39 -16.34 -2.04
N GLY A 552 17.55 -15.78 -2.32
CA GLY A 552 18.62 -16.45 -3.06
C GLY A 552 19.91 -16.54 -2.24
N GLY A 553 20.78 -17.49 -2.56
CA GLY A 553 22.12 -17.59 -1.98
C GLY A 553 23.13 -16.56 -2.52
N THR A 554 22.70 -15.56 -3.28
CA THR A 554 23.51 -14.37 -3.64
C THR A 554 23.35 -13.23 -2.64
N ASP A 555 22.97 -13.54 -1.39
CA ASP A 555 22.71 -12.59 -0.30
C ASP A 555 21.65 -11.56 -0.69
N ARG A 556 20.57 -12.03 -1.32
CA ARG A 556 19.53 -11.18 -1.88
C ARG A 556 18.14 -11.77 -1.68
N ILE A 557 17.19 -10.87 -1.47
CA ILE A 557 15.76 -11.12 -1.65
C ILE A 557 15.37 -10.50 -2.98
N PHE A 558 14.77 -11.27 -3.87
CA PHE A 558 14.32 -10.81 -5.18
C PHE A 558 12.80 -10.64 -5.17
N ALA A 559 12.34 -9.56 -5.80
CA ALA A 559 10.95 -9.39 -6.21
C ALA A 559 10.90 -9.48 -7.74
N ILE A 560 10.06 -10.37 -8.25
CA ILE A 560 9.98 -10.73 -9.66
C ILE A 560 8.54 -10.52 -10.13
N ASN A 561 8.36 -9.82 -11.24
CA ASN A 561 7.05 -9.62 -11.84
C ASN A 561 6.49 -10.97 -12.38
N PRO A 562 5.16 -11.13 -12.51
CA PRO A 562 4.54 -12.34 -13.07
C PRO A 562 5.06 -12.75 -14.46
N ASN A 563 5.62 -11.81 -15.23
CA ASN A 563 6.21 -12.05 -16.53
C ASN A 563 7.69 -12.53 -16.48
N GLY A 564 8.25 -12.73 -15.29
CA GLY A 564 9.62 -13.21 -15.08
C GLY A 564 10.69 -12.12 -15.06
N THR A 565 10.32 -10.85 -15.18
CA THR A 565 11.28 -9.73 -15.08
C THR A 565 11.52 -9.33 -13.63
N GLN A 566 12.76 -8.95 -13.30
CA GLN A 566 13.06 -8.44 -11.95
C GLN A 566 12.33 -7.11 -11.71
N LYS A 567 11.60 -7.01 -10.60
CA LYS A 567 11.00 -5.78 -10.10
C LYS A 567 12.01 -4.99 -9.27
N TRP A 568 12.62 -5.65 -8.29
CA TRP A 568 13.70 -5.12 -7.46
C TRP A 568 14.45 -6.27 -6.76
N TYR A 569 15.59 -5.96 -6.13
CA TYR A 569 16.21 -6.85 -5.15
C TYR A 569 16.63 -6.04 -3.91
N PHE A 570 16.62 -6.69 -2.75
CA PHE A 570 17.19 -6.18 -1.51
C PHE A 570 18.42 -7.01 -1.15
N ARG A 571 19.53 -6.36 -0.80
CA ARG A 571 20.79 -7.03 -0.44
C ARG A 571 20.87 -7.24 1.07
N THR A 572 21.13 -8.47 1.47
CA THR A 572 21.52 -8.86 2.83
C THR A 572 23.03 -9.07 2.89
N ASP A 573 23.57 -9.31 4.08
CA ASP A 573 25.01 -9.59 4.28
C ASP A 573 25.29 -11.10 4.39
N GLY A 574 24.33 -11.94 3.98
CA GLY A 574 24.41 -13.39 4.04
C GLY A 574 23.22 -14.05 3.34
N HIS A 575 23.35 -15.35 3.07
CA HIS A 575 22.40 -16.10 2.26
C HIS A 575 20.97 -16.04 2.83
N VAL A 576 19.99 -16.02 1.94
CA VAL A 576 18.57 -15.97 2.28
C VAL A 576 17.96 -17.33 1.98
N GLU A 577 18.08 -18.24 2.94
CA GLU A 577 17.51 -19.60 2.86
C GLU A 577 16.09 -19.68 3.45
N SER A 578 15.71 -18.69 4.27
CA SER A 578 14.36 -18.51 4.81
C SER A 578 13.38 -18.14 3.69
N SER A 579 12.17 -18.73 3.72
CA SER A 579 11.11 -18.38 2.77
C SER A 579 10.40 -17.08 3.20
N PRO A 580 10.15 -16.12 2.30
CA PRO A 580 9.44 -14.88 2.65
C PRO A 580 8.01 -15.14 3.11
N ALA A 581 7.55 -14.37 4.11
CA ALA A 581 6.14 -14.28 4.52
C ALA A 581 5.63 -12.85 4.31
N ILE A 582 4.40 -12.69 3.80
CA ILE A 582 3.83 -11.39 3.43
C ILE A 582 2.62 -11.10 4.30
N SER A 583 2.73 -10.22 5.29
CA SER A 583 1.59 -9.87 6.14
C SER A 583 0.47 -9.22 5.35
N GLY A 584 -0.74 -9.19 5.92
CA GLY A 584 -1.90 -8.53 5.32
C GLY A 584 -1.58 -7.10 4.85
N ASP A 585 -0.82 -6.34 5.66
CA ASP A 585 -0.37 -4.97 5.35
C ASP A 585 0.73 -4.86 4.26
N GLY A 586 1.04 -5.96 3.57
CA GLY A 586 2.07 -6.00 2.53
C GLY A 586 3.52 -5.99 3.04
N THR A 587 3.76 -6.11 4.36
CA THR A 587 5.14 -6.23 4.86
C THR A 587 5.72 -7.60 4.55
N ILE A 588 6.91 -7.63 3.97
CA ILE A 588 7.63 -8.87 3.65
C ILE A 588 8.62 -9.15 4.78
N TYR A 589 8.45 -10.28 5.47
CA TYR A 589 9.35 -10.76 6.51
C TYR A 589 10.18 -11.92 6.00
N VAL A 590 11.49 -11.89 6.29
CA VAL A 590 12.41 -12.93 5.84
C VAL A 590 13.68 -12.97 6.68
N GLY A 591 14.10 -14.18 7.07
CA GLY A 591 15.35 -14.40 7.80
C GLY A 591 16.56 -14.54 6.89
N SER A 592 17.75 -14.24 7.41
CA SER A 592 19.02 -14.40 6.69
C SER A 592 20.10 -15.03 7.56
N ASN A 593 21.07 -15.65 6.89
CA ASN A 593 22.29 -16.18 7.51
C ASN A 593 23.21 -15.06 8.04
N ASP A 594 22.93 -13.78 7.75
CA ASP A 594 23.60 -12.62 8.38
C ASP A 594 23.14 -12.33 9.81
N LYS A 595 22.37 -13.25 10.40
CA LYS A 595 21.87 -13.21 11.77
C LYS A 595 20.75 -12.20 11.99
N LYS A 596 20.03 -11.83 10.92
CA LYS A 596 18.92 -10.88 11.01
C LYS A 596 17.61 -11.44 10.46
N LEU A 597 16.52 -10.91 11.00
CA LEU A 597 15.19 -10.95 10.40
C LEU A 597 14.92 -9.56 9.79
N TYR A 598 14.58 -9.52 8.52
CA TYR A 598 14.27 -8.29 7.80
C TYR A 598 12.76 -8.11 7.65
N ALA A 599 12.31 -6.86 7.74
CA ALA A 599 10.99 -6.43 7.31
C ALA A 599 11.14 -5.42 6.17
N LEU A 600 10.55 -5.71 5.02
CA LEU A 600 10.63 -4.90 3.81
C LEU A 600 9.25 -4.40 3.39
N ASN A 601 9.21 -3.22 2.79
CA ASN A 601 8.06 -2.70 2.05
C ASN A 601 7.93 -3.44 0.70
N LEU A 602 6.74 -3.37 0.08
CA LEU A 602 6.47 -3.94 -1.26
C LEU A 602 7.34 -3.30 -2.38
N ASP A 603 7.88 -2.11 -2.14
CA ASP A 603 8.82 -1.43 -3.06
C ASP A 603 10.29 -1.87 -2.88
N GLY A 604 10.55 -2.77 -1.92
CA GLY A 604 11.88 -3.32 -1.62
C GLY A 604 12.68 -2.48 -0.62
N THR A 605 12.16 -1.37 -0.13
CA THR A 605 12.82 -0.59 0.91
C THR A 605 12.69 -1.28 2.27
N LYS A 606 13.74 -1.19 3.10
CA LYS A 606 13.74 -1.77 4.44
C LYS A 606 12.85 -0.95 5.38
N LYS A 607 11.84 -1.59 5.99
CA LYS A 607 11.08 -1.03 7.12
C LYS A 607 11.93 -1.07 8.40
N TRP A 608 12.44 -2.25 8.74
CA TRP A 608 13.31 -2.46 9.90
C TRP A 608 14.08 -3.77 9.77
N GLU A 609 15.06 -3.97 10.65
CA GLU A 609 15.74 -5.26 10.85
C GLU A 609 15.79 -5.59 12.34
N PHE A 610 15.68 -6.89 12.65
CA PHE A 610 15.81 -7.43 13.99
C PHE A 610 17.10 -8.26 14.07
N GLN A 611 18.00 -7.86 14.96
CA GLN A 611 19.27 -8.57 15.18
C GLN A 611 19.02 -9.83 16.04
N ALA A 612 19.09 -10.99 15.40
CA ALA A 612 19.18 -12.27 16.10
C ALA A 612 20.64 -12.55 16.50
N GLY A 613 20.87 -13.65 17.24
CA GLY A 613 22.20 -14.04 17.69
C GLY A 613 22.98 -14.93 16.72
N GLU A 614 22.29 -15.60 15.80
CA GLU A 614 22.86 -16.47 14.75
C GLU A 614 21.93 -16.51 13.53
N MET A 615 22.31 -17.29 12.52
CA MET A 615 21.55 -17.53 11.29
C MET A 615 20.05 -17.73 11.54
N VAL A 616 19.23 -17.03 10.77
CA VAL A 616 17.76 -17.10 10.82
C VAL A 616 17.29 -17.81 9.54
N GLN A 617 17.39 -19.14 9.52
CA GLN A 617 16.96 -19.97 8.38
C GLN A 617 15.50 -20.41 8.46
N SER A 618 14.94 -20.39 9.67
CA SER A 618 13.51 -20.62 9.90
C SER A 618 12.68 -19.62 9.09
N SER A 619 11.62 -20.09 8.44
CA SER A 619 10.69 -19.21 7.70
C SER A 619 9.71 -18.57 8.69
N PRO A 620 9.54 -17.24 8.69
CA PRO A 620 8.70 -16.55 9.68
C PRO A 620 7.22 -16.88 9.52
N ALA A 621 6.53 -17.21 10.61
CA ALA A 621 5.07 -17.28 10.66
C ALA A 621 4.51 -16.00 11.29
N ILE A 622 3.36 -15.52 10.80
CA ILE A 622 2.75 -14.26 11.23
C ILE A 622 1.42 -14.58 11.90
N GLY A 623 1.32 -14.31 13.20
CA GLY A 623 0.08 -14.47 13.95
C GLY A 623 -0.99 -13.46 13.53
N ALA A 624 -2.24 -13.72 13.93
CA ALA A 624 -3.37 -12.84 13.63
C ALA A 624 -3.21 -11.41 14.19
N ASP A 625 -2.43 -11.23 15.26
CA ASP A 625 -2.08 -9.93 15.84
C ASP A 625 -0.88 -9.24 15.14
N GLY A 626 -0.36 -9.85 14.06
CA GLY A 626 0.82 -9.40 13.33
C GLY A 626 2.15 -9.81 13.98
N THR A 627 2.15 -10.49 15.13
CA THR A 627 3.40 -10.96 15.76
C THR A 627 4.11 -11.96 14.84
N ILE A 628 5.40 -11.73 14.61
CA ILE A 628 6.27 -12.56 13.78
C ILE A 628 6.98 -13.57 14.67
N TYR A 629 6.77 -14.84 14.39
CA TYR A 629 7.39 -15.98 15.07
C TYR A 629 8.51 -16.54 14.20
N VAL A 630 9.70 -16.75 14.77
CA VAL A 630 10.85 -17.27 14.00
C VAL A 630 11.82 -18.04 14.88
N GLY A 631 12.38 -19.13 14.34
CA GLY A 631 13.47 -19.90 14.95
C GLY A 631 14.85 -19.38 14.54
N CYS A 632 15.84 -19.57 15.41
CA CYS A 632 17.23 -19.15 15.17
C CYS A 632 18.22 -20.24 15.58
N TYR A 633 19.37 -20.25 14.91
CA TYR A 633 20.47 -21.17 15.20
C TYR A 633 21.17 -20.89 16.54
N ASN A 634 20.88 -19.78 17.22
CA ASN A 634 21.41 -19.51 18.56
C ASN A 634 20.61 -20.20 19.68
N HIS A 635 19.94 -21.31 19.38
CA HIS A 635 19.11 -22.06 20.32
C HIS A 635 17.94 -21.22 20.87
N LYS A 636 17.42 -20.26 20.10
CA LYS A 636 16.25 -19.46 20.53
C LYS A 636 15.13 -19.45 19.50
N ALA A 637 13.92 -19.46 20.02
CA ALA A 637 12.74 -19.01 19.30
C ALA A 637 12.42 -17.57 19.71
N TYR A 638 12.00 -16.76 18.75
CA TYR A 638 11.63 -15.36 18.96
C TYR A 638 10.19 -15.12 18.56
N ALA A 639 9.53 -14.23 19.30
CA ALA A 639 8.40 -13.47 18.84
C ALA A 639 8.80 -12.00 18.72
N VAL A 640 8.55 -11.41 17.56
CA VAL A 640 8.88 -10.03 17.21
C VAL A 640 7.58 -9.31 16.87
N LEU A 641 7.37 -8.13 17.45
CA LEU A 641 6.20 -7.29 17.16
C LEU A 641 6.31 -6.70 15.73
N PRO A 642 5.19 -6.30 15.11
CA PRO A 642 5.20 -5.66 13.77
C PRO A 642 6.13 -4.45 13.63
N ASN A 643 6.47 -3.78 14.74
CA ASN A 643 7.39 -2.65 14.79
C ASN A 643 8.88 -3.06 14.88
N GLY A 644 9.19 -4.37 14.82
CA GLY A 644 10.56 -4.90 14.89
C GLY A 644 11.11 -5.10 16.29
N THR A 645 10.35 -4.78 17.35
CA THR A 645 10.81 -4.98 18.73
C THR A 645 10.50 -6.41 19.20
N ARG A 646 11.42 -6.99 19.99
CA ARG A 646 11.22 -8.33 20.56
C ARG A 646 10.05 -8.34 21.54
N LYS A 647 9.04 -9.16 21.28
CA LYS A 647 7.93 -9.47 22.21
C LYS A 647 8.43 -10.40 23.31
N TRP A 648 9.05 -11.51 22.92
CA TRP A 648 9.69 -12.47 23.82
C TRP A 648 10.74 -13.30 23.09
N GLU A 649 11.60 -13.97 23.86
CA GLU A 649 12.51 -15.02 23.37
C GLU A 649 12.46 -16.22 24.32
N PHE A 650 12.72 -17.41 23.77
CA PHE A 650 12.77 -18.64 24.55
C PHE A 650 14.02 -19.44 24.19
N LEU A 651 14.79 -19.85 25.20
CA LEU A 651 16.00 -20.67 25.04
C LEU A 651 15.64 -22.15 24.97
N THR A 652 15.99 -22.81 23.87
CA THR A 652 15.91 -24.27 23.67
C THR A 652 17.26 -24.94 23.96
N GLY A 653 17.29 -26.27 24.02
CA GLY A 653 18.54 -27.03 24.17
C GLY A 653 19.36 -27.14 22.88
N GLY A 654 18.75 -26.85 21.73
CA GLY A 654 19.32 -27.02 20.39
C GLY A 654 18.84 -25.94 19.43
N PRO A 655 19.50 -25.72 18.28
CA PRO A 655 19.03 -24.79 17.25
C PRO A 655 17.55 -24.96 16.89
N VAL A 656 16.87 -23.84 16.60
CA VAL A 656 15.47 -23.85 16.13
C VAL A 656 15.48 -23.65 14.61
N SER A 657 15.75 -24.73 13.88
CA SER A 657 15.79 -24.72 12.40
C SER A 657 14.42 -24.94 11.75
N SER A 658 13.46 -25.53 12.48
CA SER A 658 12.08 -25.68 11.98
C SER A 658 11.37 -24.33 11.86
N SER A 659 10.46 -24.23 10.90
CA SER A 659 9.59 -23.06 10.76
C SER A 659 8.41 -23.17 11.71
N PRO A 660 8.04 -22.10 12.46
CA PRO A 660 6.86 -22.10 13.31
C PRO A 660 5.60 -22.37 12.52
N THR A 661 4.63 -22.94 13.24
CA THR A 661 3.24 -23.01 12.81
C THR A 661 2.33 -22.43 13.89
N VAL A 662 1.38 -21.61 13.50
CA VAL A 662 0.41 -20.97 14.40
C VAL A 662 -0.96 -21.62 14.20
N ALA A 663 -1.53 -22.17 15.26
CA ALA A 663 -2.89 -22.73 15.23
C ALA A 663 -3.96 -21.65 15.27
N ALA A 664 -5.19 -22.04 14.90
CA ALA A 664 -6.35 -21.16 14.90
C ALA A 664 -6.66 -20.57 16.29
N ASP A 665 -6.29 -21.26 17.37
CA ASP A 665 -6.42 -20.77 18.74
C ASP A 665 -5.25 -19.86 19.19
N GLY A 666 -4.31 -19.55 18.29
CA GLY A 666 -3.12 -18.76 18.53
C GLY A 666 -1.93 -19.55 19.11
N THR A 667 -2.04 -20.86 19.34
CA THR A 667 -0.91 -21.65 19.83
C THR A 667 0.20 -21.73 18.80
N ILE A 668 1.43 -21.47 19.21
CA ILE A 668 2.60 -21.52 18.34
C ILE A 668 3.39 -22.80 18.59
N TYR A 669 3.64 -23.55 17.53
CA TYR A 669 4.41 -24.78 17.56
C TYR A 669 5.76 -24.59 16.89
N PHE A 670 6.82 -25.04 17.57
CA PHE A 670 8.17 -25.10 17.03
C PHE A 670 8.82 -26.42 17.41
N ALA A 671 9.65 -26.94 16.52
CA ALA A 671 10.59 -27.99 16.86
C ALA A 671 12.03 -27.48 16.84
N SER A 672 12.86 -28.06 17.69
CA SER A 672 14.28 -27.74 17.76
C SER A 672 15.13 -29.00 17.74
N GLU A 673 16.41 -28.81 17.44
CA GLU A 673 17.42 -29.86 17.32
C GLU A 673 17.79 -30.52 18.67
N ASP A 674 17.15 -30.10 19.77
CA ASP A 674 17.11 -30.85 21.03
C ASP A 674 15.99 -31.91 21.05
N HIS A 675 15.49 -32.29 19.87
CA HIS A 675 14.52 -33.36 19.67
C HIS A 675 13.17 -33.11 20.35
N THR A 676 12.83 -31.84 20.59
CA THR A 676 11.59 -31.48 21.29
C THR A 676 10.70 -30.62 20.40
N LEU A 677 9.45 -31.05 20.20
CA LEU A 677 8.35 -30.19 19.76
C LEU A 677 7.83 -29.41 20.98
N ARG A 678 7.57 -28.11 20.83
CA ARG A 678 7.08 -27.24 21.90
C ARG A 678 5.87 -26.45 21.44
N ALA A 679 5.00 -26.14 22.39
CA ALA A 679 3.80 -25.32 22.20
C ALA A 679 3.84 -24.10 23.11
N PHE A 680 3.61 -22.91 22.55
CA PHE A 680 3.62 -21.63 23.24
C PHE A 680 2.28 -20.91 23.06
N ASN A 681 1.88 -20.17 24.08
CA ASN A 681 0.86 -19.14 23.93
C ASN A 681 1.44 -17.90 23.23
N PRO A 682 0.60 -17.02 22.64
CA PRO A 682 1.06 -15.77 22.03
C PRO A 682 1.87 -14.84 22.94
N ASP A 683 1.69 -14.95 24.26
CA ASP A 683 2.43 -14.19 25.28
C ASP A 683 3.81 -14.78 25.61
N GLY A 684 4.17 -15.93 25.03
CA GLY A 684 5.45 -16.62 25.23
C GLY A 684 5.45 -17.61 26.39
N THR A 685 4.34 -17.77 27.10
CA THR A 685 4.22 -18.82 28.12
C THR A 685 4.12 -20.19 27.46
N THR A 686 4.86 -21.16 27.98
CA THR A 686 4.79 -22.55 27.49
C THR A 686 3.43 -23.13 27.82
N LYS A 687 2.69 -23.62 26.81
CA LYS A 687 1.34 -24.15 27.00
C LYS A 687 1.39 -25.52 27.69
N MET A 688 2.29 -26.39 27.26
CA MET A 688 2.61 -27.68 27.89
C MET A 688 4.01 -28.12 27.45
N PRO A 689 4.85 -28.70 28.32
CA PRO A 689 5.95 -29.51 27.87
C PRO A 689 5.43 -30.87 27.40
N PHE A 690 5.87 -31.32 26.23
CA PHE A 690 5.72 -32.71 25.81
C PHE A 690 6.61 -33.61 26.68
N ASN A 691 6.16 -33.95 27.89
CA ASN A 691 6.89 -34.83 28.82
C ASN A 691 6.84 -36.32 28.42
N GLY A 692 6.69 -36.63 27.13
CA GLY A 692 6.61 -38.00 26.61
C GLY A 692 7.85 -38.48 25.85
N PHE A 693 8.85 -37.62 25.68
CA PHE A 693 9.98 -37.90 24.80
C PHE A 693 11.26 -38.32 25.55
N ASN A 694 11.36 -38.13 26.87
CA ASN A 694 12.54 -38.60 27.61
C ASN A 694 12.54 -40.14 27.74
N GLY A 695 13.31 -40.82 26.88
CA GLY A 695 13.64 -42.24 27.04
C GLY A 695 13.54 -43.15 25.81
N LEU A 696 13.19 -42.62 24.62
CA LEU A 696 13.13 -43.40 23.37
C LEU A 696 14.18 -43.00 22.31
N PHE A 697 15.03 -42.01 22.61
CA PHE A 697 15.97 -41.41 21.66
C PHE A 697 17.39 -41.84 21.99
N ASP A 698 17.94 -42.74 21.17
CA ASP A 698 19.36 -43.10 21.24
C ASP A 698 20.16 -42.15 20.33
N ALA A 699 20.95 -41.28 20.97
CA ALA A 699 22.20 -40.63 20.55
C ALA A 699 22.46 -40.16 19.09
N PHE A 700 21.49 -39.99 18.19
CA PHE A 700 21.74 -39.43 16.83
C PHE A 700 20.72 -38.38 16.37
N GLN A 701 21.16 -37.12 16.31
CA GLN A 701 20.77 -36.03 15.39
C GLN A 701 19.35 -36.13 14.78
N GLU A 702 18.28 -36.08 15.59
CA GLU A 702 16.91 -35.98 15.06
C GLU A 702 16.52 -34.54 14.74
N LEU A 703 16.27 -34.26 13.46
CA LEU A 703 15.56 -33.08 13.00
C LEU A 703 14.06 -33.42 12.90
N ILE A 704 13.22 -32.47 13.28
CA ILE A 704 11.78 -32.56 13.12
C ILE A 704 11.39 -31.59 12.01
N SER A 705 10.70 -32.09 10.99
CA SER A 705 10.13 -31.23 9.94
C SER A 705 9.12 -30.24 10.54
N SER A 706 8.97 -29.07 9.93
CA SER A 706 8.02 -28.05 10.42
C SER A 706 6.59 -28.64 10.57
N PRO A 707 5.89 -28.43 11.70
CA PRO A 707 4.70 -29.19 12.08
C PRO A 707 3.42 -28.69 11.39
N ALA A 708 2.67 -29.50 10.65
CA ALA A 708 1.38 -29.15 10.03
C ALA A 708 0.19 -29.25 11.01
N ILE A 709 -0.93 -28.60 10.65
CA ILE A 709 -2.18 -28.69 11.41
C ILE A 709 -3.24 -29.42 10.60
N GLY A 710 -3.77 -30.50 11.16
CA GLY A 710 -4.88 -31.26 10.60
C GLY A 710 -6.23 -30.53 10.75
N PRO A 711 -7.28 -30.98 10.02
CA PRO A 711 -8.61 -30.35 10.06
C PRO A 711 -9.26 -30.29 11.44
N ASP A 712 -8.91 -31.25 12.29
CA ASP A 712 -9.35 -31.44 13.67
C ASP A 712 -8.43 -30.77 14.70
N GLY A 713 -7.40 -30.04 14.25
CA GLY A 713 -6.39 -29.43 15.11
C GLY A 713 -5.24 -30.35 15.50
N SER A 714 -5.19 -31.58 14.97
CA SER A 714 -4.05 -32.48 15.17
C SER A 714 -2.74 -31.86 14.67
N ILE A 715 -1.63 -32.16 15.35
CA ILE A 715 -0.31 -31.64 15.03
C ILE A 715 0.47 -32.75 14.34
N LEU A 716 0.83 -32.53 13.08
CA LEU A 716 1.44 -33.52 12.20
C LEU A 716 2.89 -33.17 11.90
N PHE A 717 3.81 -34.12 12.01
CA PHE A 717 5.21 -33.89 11.65
C PHE A 717 5.91 -35.20 11.29
N GLY A 718 6.90 -35.12 10.39
CA GLY A 718 7.78 -36.23 10.06
C GLY A 718 9.09 -36.18 10.85
N ARG A 719 9.62 -37.35 11.20
CA ARG A 719 10.95 -37.54 11.83
C ARG A 719 12.03 -37.82 10.76
N THR A 720 13.24 -37.25 10.90
CA THR A 720 14.34 -37.44 9.94
C THR A 720 15.18 -38.70 10.15
N THR A 721 15.18 -39.30 11.33
CA THR A 721 16.05 -40.47 11.63
C THR A 721 15.25 -41.78 11.59
N TYR A 722 14.04 -41.75 12.14
CA TYR A 722 13.09 -42.86 12.08
C TYR A 722 11.97 -42.45 11.16
N ALA A 723 11.92 -43.05 9.98
CA ALA A 723 11.03 -42.71 8.90
C ALA A 723 9.54 -42.91 9.21
N SER A 724 9.02 -42.03 10.05
CA SER A 724 7.68 -42.09 10.58
C SER A 724 7.03 -40.72 10.57
N LEU A 725 5.73 -40.77 10.34
CA LEU A 725 4.81 -39.64 10.41
C LEU A 725 4.08 -39.72 11.76
N PHE A 726 4.08 -38.60 12.49
CA PHE A 726 3.40 -38.46 13.77
C PHE A 726 2.13 -37.65 13.63
N SER A 727 1.14 -38.04 14.43
CA SER A 727 0.02 -37.21 14.81
C SER A 727 -0.06 -37.07 16.33
N LEU A 728 -0.36 -35.85 16.77
CA LEU A 728 -0.65 -35.53 18.16
C LEU A 728 -2.00 -34.83 18.22
N PHE A 729 -2.76 -35.11 19.28
CA PHE A 729 -3.91 -34.30 19.62
C PHE A 729 -3.47 -32.88 20.06
N PRO A 730 -4.35 -31.86 19.96
CA PRO A 730 -4.04 -30.49 20.40
C PRO A 730 -3.54 -30.39 21.86
N ASN A 731 -3.95 -31.33 22.72
CA ASN A 731 -3.52 -31.43 24.12
C ASN A 731 -2.09 -31.98 24.29
N GLY A 732 -1.39 -32.31 23.20
CA GLY A 732 -0.04 -32.84 23.18
C GLY A 732 0.08 -34.36 23.40
N THR A 733 -1.04 -35.08 23.55
CA THR A 733 -1.00 -36.55 23.65
C THR A 733 -0.82 -37.18 22.28
N LYS A 734 -0.06 -38.28 22.22
CA LYS A 734 0.14 -39.02 20.97
C LYS A 734 -1.20 -39.57 20.47
N ASP A 735 -1.53 -39.26 19.23
CA ASP A 735 -2.63 -39.89 18.51
C ASP A 735 -2.10 -41.17 17.86
N TRP A 736 -1.20 -41.04 16.89
CA TRP A 736 -0.53 -42.19 16.25
C TRP A 736 0.89 -41.86 15.79
N ASP A 737 1.67 -42.93 15.57
CA ASP A 737 3.04 -42.93 15.02
C ASP A 737 3.12 -44.09 14.03
N ILE A 738 3.28 -43.78 12.75
CA ILE A 738 3.32 -44.78 11.69
C ILE A 738 4.68 -44.78 11.00
N GLY A 739 5.28 -45.96 10.85
CA GLY A 739 6.39 -46.16 9.91
C GLY A 739 5.83 -46.36 8.49
N LEU A 740 6.29 -45.54 7.53
CA LEU A 740 5.80 -45.66 6.15
C LEU A 740 6.52 -46.81 5.40
N PRO A 741 5.86 -47.52 4.47
CA PRO A 741 6.49 -48.63 3.76
C PRO A 741 7.68 -48.17 2.89
N GLY A 742 8.77 -48.94 2.91
CA GLY A 742 9.94 -48.69 2.05
C GLY A 742 10.91 -47.62 2.55
N THR A 743 10.81 -47.24 3.83
CA THR A 743 11.57 -46.13 4.40
C THR A 743 12.68 -46.51 5.39
N LEU A 744 13.14 -47.77 5.38
CA LEU A 744 14.19 -48.24 6.30
C LEU A 744 15.45 -47.37 6.18
N GLY A 745 15.70 -46.52 7.18
CA GLY A 745 16.83 -45.58 7.23
C GLY A 745 16.64 -44.25 6.49
N SER A 746 15.41 -43.87 6.08
CA SER A 746 15.15 -42.65 5.30
C SER A 746 14.18 -41.67 5.97
N GLY A 747 14.66 -40.53 6.43
CA GLY A 747 13.85 -39.51 7.13
C GLY A 747 12.81 -38.77 6.33
N PHE A 748 12.08 -37.89 7.01
CA PHE A 748 11.21 -36.87 6.44
C PHE A 748 11.79 -35.47 6.67
N TYR A 749 12.41 -34.87 5.66
CA TYR A 749 12.81 -33.45 5.69
C TYR A 749 11.67 -32.54 5.20
N ALA A 750 10.85 -33.04 4.26
CA ALA A 750 9.65 -32.34 3.84
C ALA A 750 8.63 -32.30 4.99
N SER A 751 8.03 -31.12 5.21
CA SER A 751 6.91 -30.99 6.13
C SER A 751 5.62 -31.55 5.52
N PRO A 752 4.72 -32.14 6.34
CA PRO A 752 3.44 -32.64 5.86
C PRO A 752 2.57 -31.53 5.25
N THR A 753 1.75 -31.90 4.29
CA THR A 753 0.73 -31.06 3.64
C THR A 753 -0.62 -31.75 3.75
N VAL A 754 -1.68 -31.03 4.10
CA VAL A 754 -2.99 -31.63 4.42
C VAL A 754 -4.05 -31.12 3.45
N GLY A 755 -4.70 -32.03 2.72
CA GLY A 755 -5.85 -31.74 1.88
C GLY A 755 -7.10 -31.39 2.71
N SER A 756 -8.12 -30.81 2.07
CA SER A 756 -9.36 -30.44 2.76
C SER A 756 -10.19 -31.64 3.25
N ASP A 757 -9.94 -32.83 2.68
CA ASP A 757 -10.47 -34.12 3.13
C ASP A 757 -9.69 -34.76 4.29
N GLY A 758 -8.61 -34.11 4.76
CA GLY A 758 -7.72 -34.64 5.79
C GLY A 758 -6.65 -35.60 5.28
N THR A 759 -6.49 -35.79 3.96
CA THR A 759 -5.40 -36.58 3.41
C THR A 759 -4.07 -35.84 3.59
N ILE A 760 -3.06 -36.54 4.09
CA ILE A 760 -1.72 -36.04 4.39
C ILE A 760 -0.76 -36.46 3.28
N TYR A 761 -0.07 -35.49 2.70
CA TYR A 761 0.96 -35.68 1.67
C TYR A 761 2.34 -35.40 2.27
N ILE A 762 3.27 -36.34 2.09
CA ILE A 762 4.64 -36.20 2.58
C ILE A 762 5.61 -37.04 1.75
N GLY A 763 6.83 -36.52 1.54
CA GLY A 763 7.90 -37.23 0.86
C GLY A 763 9.05 -37.58 1.79
N ASN A 764 9.59 -38.80 1.69
CA ASN A 764 10.80 -39.17 2.43
C ASN A 764 12.07 -38.76 1.68
N ALA A 765 13.19 -38.82 2.39
CA ALA A 765 14.53 -38.56 1.88
C ALA A 765 15.40 -39.81 1.96
N SER A 766 15.59 -40.43 0.81
CA SER A 766 16.49 -41.56 0.58
C SER A 766 17.19 -41.40 -0.76
N SER A 767 18.49 -41.70 -0.81
CA SER A 767 19.23 -41.71 -2.07
C SER A 767 18.85 -42.86 -3.02
N SER A 768 18.04 -43.85 -2.58
CA SER A 768 17.71 -45.03 -3.39
C SER A 768 16.26 -45.52 -3.29
N ALA A 769 15.47 -45.00 -2.35
CA ALA A 769 14.11 -45.47 -2.09
C ALA A 769 13.14 -44.31 -1.75
N SER A 770 13.33 -43.15 -2.37
CA SER A 770 12.45 -42.00 -2.13
C SER A 770 11.08 -42.19 -2.76
N ARG A 771 10.05 -41.75 -2.04
CA ARG A 771 8.64 -41.87 -2.37
C ARG A 771 7.88 -40.68 -1.82
N CYS A 772 6.92 -40.21 -2.60
CA CYS A 772 5.84 -39.36 -2.09
C CYS A 772 4.70 -40.26 -1.62
N TYR A 773 4.14 -39.99 -0.45
CA TYR A 773 3.03 -40.73 0.14
C TYR A 773 1.80 -39.84 0.22
N ALA A 774 0.63 -40.44 0.05
CA ALA A 774 -0.62 -39.93 0.60
C ALA A 774 -1.09 -40.87 1.70
N VAL A 775 -1.45 -40.29 2.83
CA VAL A 775 -1.84 -40.99 4.06
C VAL A 775 -3.17 -40.42 4.51
N ASN A 776 -4.10 -41.27 4.92
CA ASN A 776 -5.34 -40.85 5.56
C ASN A 776 -5.07 -40.17 6.92
N GLY A 777 -6.06 -39.43 7.43
CA GLY A 777 -5.99 -38.86 8.78
C GLY A 777 -5.88 -39.91 9.90
N ASP A 778 -6.20 -41.18 9.63
CA ASP A 778 -6.04 -42.31 10.54
C ASP A 778 -4.66 -42.99 10.44
N GLY A 779 -3.76 -42.47 9.61
CA GLY A 779 -2.42 -43.00 9.39
C GLY A 779 -2.32 -44.13 8.35
N VAL A 780 -3.41 -44.53 7.70
CA VAL A 780 -3.35 -45.56 6.64
C VAL A 780 -2.84 -44.96 5.32
N VAL A 781 -1.82 -45.59 4.72
CA VAL A 781 -1.29 -45.15 3.41
C VAL A 781 -2.33 -45.41 2.32
N LYS A 782 -2.80 -44.34 1.67
CA LYS A 782 -3.67 -44.39 0.48
C LYS A 782 -2.89 -44.85 -0.75
N TRP A 783 -1.77 -44.20 -1.01
CA TRP A 783 -0.89 -44.52 -2.13
C TRP A 783 0.53 -44.03 -1.87
N SER A 784 1.47 -44.54 -2.66
CA SER A 784 2.82 -43.99 -2.71
C SER A 784 3.37 -44.01 -4.13
N LEU A 785 4.15 -43.00 -4.48
CA LEU A 785 4.77 -42.81 -5.79
C LEU A 785 6.30 -42.84 -5.64
N PRO A 786 7.03 -43.75 -6.30
CA PRO A 786 8.50 -43.72 -6.32
C PRO A 786 9.05 -42.46 -6.99
N VAL A 787 10.12 -41.90 -6.44
CA VAL A 787 10.79 -40.68 -6.90
C VAL A 787 12.29 -40.96 -7.03
N GLY A 788 12.96 -40.28 -7.96
CA GLY A 788 14.35 -40.57 -8.31
C GLY A 788 15.37 -40.29 -7.21
N ASP A 789 15.06 -39.38 -6.29
CA ASP A 789 15.91 -38.98 -5.17
C ASP A 789 15.05 -38.32 -4.06
N SER A 790 15.70 -37.90 -2.99
CA SER A 790 15.13 -37.33 -1.78
C SER A 790 14.16 -36.18 -2.04
N ILE A 791 13.09 -36.14 -1.24
CA ILE A 791 12.08 -35.09 -1.28
C ILE A 791 12.27 -34.20 -0.05
N HIS A 792 12.83 -33.01 -0.27
CA HIS A 792 13.00 -31.98 0.77
C HIS A 792 11.92 -30.90 0.66
N SER A 793 11.31 -30.78 -0.52
CA SER A 793 10.19 -29.89 -0.80
C SER A 793 8.93 -30.40 -0.09
N SER A 794 8.26 -29.54 0.67
CA SER A 794 6.86 -29.78 1.02
C SER A 794 5.99 -29.70 -0.23
N ALA A 795 4.91 -30.47 -0.23
CA ALA A 795 3.97 -30.48 -1.34
C ALA A 795 3.10 -29.22 -1.36
N ALA A 796 2.54 -28.91 -2.52
CA ALA A 796 1.53 -27.87 -2.73
C ALA A 796 0.34 -28.47 -3.47
N ILE A 797 -0.88 -28.07 -3.10
CA ILE A 797 -2.10 -28.60 -3.73
C ILE A 797 -2.74 -27.51 -4.59
N GLY A 798 -2.89 -27.77 -5.89
CA GLY A 798 -3.58 -26.88 -6.82
C GLY A 798 -5.10 -26.93 -6.67
N ALA A 799 -5.79 -25.91 -7.22
CA ALA A 799 -7.25 -25.85 -7.22
C ALA A 799 -7.92 -27.02 -7.96
N ASP A 800 -7.19 -27.66 -8.89
CA ASP A 800 -7.62 -28.84 -9.63
C ASP A 800 -7.34 -30.17 -8.89
N GLY A 801 -6.87 -30.10 -7.64
CA GLY A 801 -6.50 -31.24 -6.81
C GLY A 801 -5.14 -31.87 -7.14
N THR A 802 -4.38 -31.30 -8.08
CA THR A 802 -3.03 -31.79 -8.39
C THR A 802 -2.08 -31.48 -7.24
N VAL A 803 -1.27 -32.46 -6.85
CA VAL A 803 -0.22 -32.33 -5.84
C VAL A 803 1.12 -32.11 -6.54
N TYR A 804 1.77 -31.00 -6.20
CA TYR A 804 3.07 -30.59 -6.75
C TYR A 804 4.16 -30.68 -5.69
N PHE A 805 5.32 -31.23 -6.04
CA PHE A 805 6.48 -31.25 -5.13
C PHE A 805 7.81 -31.36 -5.90
N GLY A 806 8.87 -30.78 -5.35
CA GLY A 806 10.22 -30.88 -5.87
C GLY A 806 11.01 -32.08 -5.30
N SER A 807 11.99 -32.56 -6.06
CA SER A 807 12.95 -33.57 -5.61
C SER A 807 14.39 -33.19 -5.95
N LEU A 808 15.33 -33.78 -5.21
CA LEU A 808 16.76 -33.68 -5.51
C LEU A 808 17.16 -34.40 -6.81
N ASP A 809 16.25 -35.15 -7.44
CA ASP A 809 16.47 -35.69 -8.80
C ASP A 809 16.29 -34.63 -9.91
N ARG A 810 16.15 -33.36 -9.50
CA ARG A 810 16.01 -32.15 -10.33
C ARG A 810 14.63 -31.98 -10.95
N LYS A 811 13.64 -32.78 -10.55
CA LYS A 811 12.29 -32.72 -11.11
C LYS A 811 11.29 -32.09 -10.16
N LEU A 812 10.41 -31.29 -10.74
CA LEU A 812 9.11 -30.94 -10.16
C LEU A 812 8.10 -31.99 -10.65
N TYR A 813 7.41 -32.63 -9.71
CA TYR A 813 6.40 -33.64 -9.97
C TYR A 813 5.00 -33.03 -9.88
N ALA A 814 4.08 -33.53 -10.72
CA ALA A 814 2.66 -33.22 -10.65
C ALA A 814 1.85 -34.53 -10.61
N VAL A 815 1.19 -34.80 -9.48
CA VAL A 815 0.36 -35.99 -9.27
C VAL A 815 -1.10 -35.58 -9.32
N GLY A 816 -1.87 -36.16 -10.25
CA GLY A 816 -3.26 -35.79 -10.48
C GLY A 816 -4.24 -36.27 -9.40
N PRO A 817 -5.43 -35.63 -9.31
CA PRO A 817 -6.53 -36.01 -8.41
C PRO A 817 -6.89 -37.49 -8.48
#